data_AF-A0A3M1D8F0-F1
#
_entry.id   AF-A0A3M1D8F0-F1
#
_cell.length_a   1.000
_cell.length_b   1.000
_cell.length_c   1.000
_cell.angle_alpha   90.00
_cell.angle_beta   90.00
_cell.angle_gamma   90.00
#
_symmetry.space_group_name_H-M   'P 1'
#
loop_
_entity.id
_entity.type
_entity.pdbx_description
1 polymer ?
#
loop_
_entity_poly.entity_id
_entity_poly.type
_entity_poly.pdbx_seq_one_letter_code
_entity_poly.pdbx_strand_id
1 'polypeptide(L)'
;MLAAVDPRSPHPRPLSEPVRAVIERAGLGDVLARVEAGVRLDAADGRRLFAAPLAAVGLLANRVRERMHGDACFYNRNLHINATNVCEASCVFCSFARLKTGDPQAWTLSHQQAVGRLRALSDVMVTEVHIVNGLNPDLPFDYYTTLMRALRDERPDIHIKGFTAVEIHYYAEKYGLSYDEVLDAFIDAGLGSLPGGGAEIFAPRARRKLCDDKVDAEGWLEVHRVAHRKGLRTNCTMLFGSIETIDERIDHLLRLRALQDESLAARQARPDAGLGAMQTFIPLRFHNENNGLQRLRAPTHLDSLRTIAVSRLLLDNVPHIKAYWPMLGEDVAQLALAMGADDLDGTVREEHIYHMAGASTPQGLARSELLRLIEDAGRRPIERDTLYRVVSGADWRLDVPAPDATLRIGAVAYRNAWPLTRFLADDPGVHLQEGHPSEVARWLADGEVDLALLPVGALLTDPGLRIVPDLAIGCDGPVESVLLVAEQPPERWRRVLLDGVSRTSVLLARLLLTRGPLADRVRDDLEIVDAAPGSALDGAAGDVAAVVIGDVARALPARLGHRIDLGAVWKEWTGLPFVFAVWAGRADLHPALVEKVRQAGLRGVAALQGAGELGAGDGAPPLLPDDLRYLREAIRYPLDDAAMMGLRRFAALAAREGLVPHDIVALYPPAADLPRAHQAEVASLLRRASRGERLDEEALSLLEEHAPLPELVAAAARRGSSDPVTYRVAGEGGEPGSAPVEVPRRDGESAAAWLRRVCLATLGGAAGGAVTVDLQDAGLAAAAVALLCGADALAPLDPDTLQVEGCDTWEEALVEIERAIEDAGRVPLRVDAGGATPRAALSGARKYRPLRGLPAARRPSS
;
A
#
# COMPACT_ATOMS: atom_id res chain seq x y z
N MET A 1 -21.86 -19.28 0.19
CA MET A 1 -20.52 -19.30 0.79
C MET A 1 -19.82 -17.98 0.52
N LEU A 2 -19.92 -17.05 1.48
CA LEU A 2 -18.83 -16.10 1.73
C LEU A 2 -17.62 -16.97 2.11
N ALA A 3 -16.45 -16.76 1.53
CA ALA A 3 -15.25 -17.22 2.20
C ALA A 3 -15.17 -16.35 3.46
N ALA A 4 -15.79 -16.84 4.53
CA ALA A 4 -15.64 -16.28 5.84
C ALA A 4 -14.14 -16.30 6.10
N VAL A 5 -13.55 -15.12 6.29
CA VAL A 5 -12.45 -15.04 7.23
C VAL A 5 -12.96 -15.75 8.48
N ASP A 6 -12.29 -16.86 8.80
CA ASP A 6 -12.56 -17.81 9.87
C ASP A 6 -13.46 -17.23 10.99
N PRO A 7 -14.58 -17.87 11.37
CA PRO A 7 -15.45 -17.41 12.48
C PRO A 7 -14.74 -17.32 13.84
N ARG A 8 -13.46 -17.73 13.92
CA ARG A 8 -12.52 -17.50 15.04
C ARG A 8 -11.65 -16.24 14.90
N SER A 9 -11.87 -15.40 13.88
CA SER A 9 -11.31 -14.04 13.86
C SER A 9 -11.74 -13.34 15.14
N PRO A 10 -10.82 -12.73 15.92
CA PRO A 10 -11.14 -12.25 17.25
C PRO A 10 -12.35 -11.33 17.14
N HIS A 11 -13.40 -11.62 17.92
CA HIS A 11 -14.57 -10.75 18.02
C HIS A 11 -14.09 -9.31 18.04
N PRO A 12 -14.64 -8.44 17.19
CA PRO A 12 -14.08 -7.11 17.01
C PRO A 12 -14.10 -6.45 18.39
N ARG A 13 -12.92 -5.99 18.83
CA ARG A 13 -12.65 -5.53 20.21
C ARG A 13 -13.80 -4.66 20.70
N PRO A 14 -14.25 -4.78 21.97
CA PRO A 14 -15.29 -3.89 22.49
C PRO A 14 -14.94 -2.45 22.16
N LEU A 15 -15.91 -1.67 21.67
CA LEU A 15 -15.67 -0.26 21.42
C LEU A 15 -15.20 0.38 22.72
N SER A 16 -14.05 1.05 22.68
CA SER A 16 -13.56 1.77 23.83
C SER A 16 -14.52 2.93 24.15
N GLU A 17 -14.58 3.30 25.44
CA GLU A 17 -15.44 4.38 25.91
C GLU A 17 -15.27 5.69 25.11
N PRO A 18 -14.04 6.13 24.74
CA PRO A 18 -13.88 7.34 23.93
C PRO A 18 -14.59 7.24 22.56
N VAL A 19 -14.49 6.09 21.88
CA VAL A 19 -15.13 5.87 20.58
C VAL A 19 -16.65 5.93 20.70
N ARG A 20 -17.22 5.19 21.67
CA ARG A 20 -18.67 5.17 21.92
C ARG A 20 -19.20 6.58 22.20
N ALA A 21 -18.51 7.34 23.04
CA ALA A 21 -18.90 8.70 23.40
C ALA A 21 -18.86 9.69 22.23
N VAL A 22 -17.92 9.55 21.29
CA VAL A 22 -17.89 10.38 20.07
C VAL A 22 -19.08 10.07 19.16
N ILE A 23 -19.43 8.79 18.98
CA ILE A 23 -20.56 8.38 18.12
C ILE A 23 -21.91 8.79 18.72
N GLU A 24 -22.08 8.65 20.04
CA GLU A 24 -23.33 9.00 20.73
C GLU A 24 -23.60 10.51 20.72
N ARG A 25 -22.57 11.33 20.97
CA ARG A 25 -22.73 12.79 20.97
C ARG A 25 -23.07 13.33 19.57
N ALA A 26 -22.51 12.73 18.52
CA ALA A 26 -22.86 12.99 17.12
C ALA A 26 -24.31 12.59 16.73
N GLY A 27 -25.13 12.14 17.68
CA GLY A 27 -26.52 11.76 17.43
C GLY A 27 -26.65 10.46 16.63
N LEU A 28 -25.61 9.61 16.63
CA LEU A 28 -25.57 8.33 15.90
C LEU A 28 -25.66 7.11 16.83
N GLY A 29 -26.03 7.28 18.11
CA GLY A 29 -26.14 6.18 19.08
C GLY A 29 -27.14 5.09 18.67
N ASP A 30 -28.28 5.46 18.08
CA ASP A 30 -29.26 4.50 17.55
C ASP A 30 -28.76 3.79 16.28
N VAL A 31 -27.98 4.48 15.44
CA VAL A 31 -27.33 3.90 14.26
C VAL A 31 -26.27 2.90 14.71
N LEU A 32 -25.47 3.24 15.74
CA LEU A 32 -24.49 2.34 16.35
C LEU A 32 -25.16 1.07 16.87
N ALA A 33 -26.24 1.20 17.65
CA ALA A 33 -26.96 0.04 18.17
C ALA A 33 -27.47 -0.89 17.05
N ARG A 34 -27.99 -0.31 15.96
CA ARG A 34 -28.39 -1.07 14.77
C ARG A 34 -27.21 -1.73 14.05
N VAL A 35 -26.10 -1.03 13.89
CA VAL A 35 -24.86 -1.59 13.31
C VAL A 35 -24.28 -2.72 14.18
N GLU A 36 -24.35 -2.62 15.51
CA GLU A 36 -23.94 -3.68 16.45
C GLU A 36 -24.89 -4.88 16.37
N ALA A 37 -26.19 -4.65 16.17
CA ALA A 37 -27.20 -5.70 15.98
C ALA A 37 -27.25 -6.29 14.55
N GLY A 38 -26.42 -5.81 13.62
CA GLY A 38 -26.43 -6.26 12.22
C GLY A 38 -27.68 -5.83 11.44
N VAL A 39 -28.38 -4.78 11.88
CA VAL A 39 -29.57 -4.24 11.21
C VAL A 39 -29.13 -3.36 10.05
N ARG A 40 -29.69 -3.62 8.87
CA ARG A 40 -29.42 -2.88 7.63
C ARG A 40 -29.87 -1.43 7.74
N LEU A 41 -29.02 -0.51 7.25
CA LEU A 41 -29.29 0.92 7.19
C LEU A 41 -30.05 1.31 5.92
N ASP A 42 -30.88 2.35 5.99
CA ASP A 42 -31.70 2.83 4.88
C ASP A 42 -31.23 4.19 4.30
N ALA A 43 -32.02 4.78 3.40
CA ALA A 43 -31.70 6.07 2.81
C ALA A 43 -31.71 7.23 3.81
N ALA A 44 -32.58 7.18 4.84
CA ALA A 44 -32.62 8.20 5.87
C ALA A 44 -31.37 8.13 6.75
N ASP A 45 -30.89 6.93 7.06
CA ASP A 45 -29.60 6.73 7.71
C ASP A 45 -28.45 7.27 6.86
N GLY A 46 -28.45 7.00 5.55
CA GLY A 46 -27.47 7.55 4.61
C GLY A 46 -27.39 9.07 4.69
N ARG A 47 -28.53 9.77 4.66
CA ARG A 47 -28.58 11.24 4.80
C ARG A 47 -28.02 11.71 6.14
N ARG A 48 -28.39 11.04 7.24
CA ARG A 48 -27.87 11.35 8.58
C ARG A 48 -26.36 11.18 8.64
N LEU A 49 -25.82 10.11 8.07
CA LEU A 49 -24.38 9.83 8.05
C LEU A 49 -23.62 10.86 7.20
N PHE A 50 -24.14 11.26 6.04
CA PHE A 50 -23.49 12.31 5.24
C PHE A 50 -23.49 13.68 5.93
N ALA A 51 -24.47 13.95 6.79
CA ALA A 51 -24.57 15.19 7.57
C ALA A 51 -23.80 15.15 8.90
N ALA A 52 -23.34 13.98 9.34
CA ALA A 52 -22.71 13.81 10.65
C ALA A 52 -21.20 14.16 10.64
N PRO A 53 -20.61 14.42 11.84
CA PRO A 53 -19.18 14.62 11.99
C PRO A 53 -18.36 13.44 11.43
N LEU A 54 -17.35 13.74 10.60
CA LEU A 54 -16.57 12.73 9.89
C LEU A 54 -15.91 11.73 10.84
N ALA A 55 -15.38 12.19 11.99
CA ALA A 55 -14.79 11.31 12.99
C ALA A 55 -15.78 10.23 13.48
N ALA A 56 -17.02 10.61 13.80
CA ALA A 56 -18.03 9.66 14.26
C ALA A 56 -18.41 8.64 13.17
N VAL A 57 -18.62 9.11 11.93
CA VAL A 57 -18.96 8.25 10.78
C VAL A 57 -17.81 7.31 10.45
N GLY A 58 -16.58 7.81 10.44
CA GLY A 58 -15.36 7.05 10.22
C GLY A 58 -15.12 5.98 11.26
N LEU A 59 -15.29 6.30 12.55
CA LEU A 59 -15.20 5.33 13.64
C LEU A 59 -16.25 4.22 13.54
N LEU A 60 -17.49 4.58 13.18
CA LEU A 60 -18.56 3.61 12.94
C LEU A 60 -18.26 2.72 11.72
N ALA A 61 -17.76 3.30 10.62
CA ALA A 61 -17.36 2.56 9.44
C ALA A 61 -16.17 1.63 9.71
N ASN A 62 -15.19 2.09 10.49
CA ASN A 62 -14.06 1.29 10.94
C ASN A 62 -14.51 0.08 11.76
N ARG A 63 -15.51 0.28 12.63
CA ARG A 63 -16.11 -0.82 13.40
C ARG A 63 -16.68 -1.92 12.51
N VAL A 64 -17.38 -1.54 11.43
CA VAL A 64 -17.89 -2.50 10.45
C VAL A 64 -16.73 -3.19 9.71
N ARG A 65 -15.74 -2.43 9.27
CA ARG A 65 -14.53 -2.97 8.61
C ARG A 65 -13.79 -3.98 9.48
N GLU A 66 -13.52 -3.66 10.75
CA GLU A 66 -12.81 -4.56 11.66
C GLU A 66 -13.64 -5.82 11.99
N ARG A 67 -14.97 -5.68 12.07
CA ARG A 67 -15.86 -6.84 12.20
C ARG A 67 -15.77 -7.78 11.00
N MET A 68 -15.61 -7.24 9.80
CA MET A 68 -15.54 -8.04 8.57
C MET A 68 -14.14 -8.60 8.31
N HIS A 69 -13.09 -7.82 8.61
CA HIS A 69 -11.75 -8.04 8.08
C HIS A 69 -10.64 -8.00 9.14
N GLY A 70 -10.96 -7.78 10.42
CA GLY A 70 -9.96 -7.60 11.47
C GLY A 70 -9.01 -6.45 11.13
N ASP A 71 -7.70 -6.72 11.17
CA ASP A 71 -6.64 -5.79 10.77
C ASP A 71 -6.18 -5.95 9.31
N ALA A 72 -6.72 -6.93 8.55
CA ALA A 72 -6.27 -7.24 7.20
C ALA A 72 -6.58 -6.08 6.23
N CYS A 73 -5.58 -5.62 5.49
CA CYS A 73 -5.74 -4.71 4.36
C CYS A 73 -5.24 -5.41 3.10
N PHE A 74 -6.11 -5.53 2.11
CA PHE A 74 -5.83 -6.23 0.87
C PHE A 74 -5.07 -5.34 -0.12
N TYR A 75 -4.21 -5.96 -0.91
CA TYR A 75 -3.60 -5.37 -2.11
C TYR A 75 -3.30 -6.48 -3.13
N ASN A 76 -3.11 -6.15 -4.40
CA ASN A 76 -2.65 -7.08 -5.42
C ASN A 76 -1.49 -6.52 -6.25
N ARG A 77 -0.97 -7.34 -7.18
CA ARG A 77 -0.01 -6.90 -8.20
C ARG A 77 -0.71 -6.94 -9.54
N ASN A 78 -1.02 -5.77 -10.09
CA ASN A 78 -1.82 -5.62 -11.29
C ASN A 78 -1.09 -4.80 -12.37
N LEU A 79 -1.41 -5.09 -13.63
CA LEU A 79 -1.02 -4.34 -14.81
C LEU A 79 -2.27 -3.81 -15.50
N HIS A 80 -2.30 -2.53 -15.83
CA HIS A 80 -3.34 -1.97 -16.70
C HIS A 80 -2.91 -2.04 -18.17
N ILE A 81 -3.81 -2.49 -19.04
CA ILE A 81 -3.64 -2.44 -20.49
C ILE A 81 -4.83 -1.69 -21.07
N ASN A 82 -4.60 -0.42 -21.44
CA ASN A 82 -5.54 0.38 -22.21
C ASN A 82 -5.23 0.20 -23.71
N ALA A 83 -5.84 -0.81 -24.33
CA ALA A 83 -5.57 -1.19 -25.71
C ALA A 83 -5.91 -0.06 -26.70
N THR A 84 -6.88 0.78 -26.38
CA THR A 84 -7.16 2.00 -27.15
C THR A 84 -7.79 3.07 -26.27
N ASN A 85 -7.46 4.33 -26.53
CA ASN A 85 -8.16 5.49 -25.97
C ASN A 85 -9.08 6.18 -26.99
N VAL A 86 -9.18 5.65 -28.22
CA VAL A 86 -10.18 6.08 -29.19
C VAL A 86 -11.56 5.69 -28.68
N CYS A 87 -12.47 6.64 -28.62
CA CYS A 87 -13.77 6.46 -27.97
C CYS A 87 -14.83 7.27 -28.70
N GLU A 88 -15.93 6.65 -29.10
CA GLU A 88 -17.08 7.38 -29.65
C GLU A 88 -17.89 8.12 -28.57
N ALA A 89 -17.85 7.67 -27.32
CA ALA A 89 -18.52 8.34 -26.21
C ALA A 89 -17.83 9.65 -25.82
N SER A 90 -18.64 10.68 -25.61
CA SER A 90 -18.29 12.10 -25.44
C SER A 90 -18.45 12.59 -24.00
N CYS A 91 -18.05 11.75 -23.05
CA CYS A 91 -18.17 12.03 -21.61
C CYS A 91 -17.46 13.34 -21.23
N VAL A 92 -18.22 14.29 -20.68
CA VAL A 92 -17.74 15.65 -20.42
C VAL A 92 -16.63 15.70 -19.36
N PHE A 93 -16.59 14.70 -18.48
CA PHE A 93 -15.61 14.55 -17.39
C PHE A 93 -14.37 13.71 -17.76
N CYS A 94 -14.32 13.13 -18.96
CA CYS A 94 -13.29 12.15 -19.31
C CYS A 94 -12.11 12.81 -20.05
N SER A 95 -10.93 12.79 -19.44
CA SER A 95 -9.70 13.29 -20.07
C SER A 95 -8.98 12.24 -20.94
N PHE A 96 -9.39 10.97 -20.83
CA PHE A 96 -8.79 9.81 -21.52
C PHE A 96 -9.26 9.68 -22.99
N ALA A 97 -10.54 9.91 -23.25
CA ALA A 97 -11.16 9.66 -24.55
C ALA A 97 -10.60 10.56 -25.67
N ARG A 98 -10.36 9.98 -26.85
CA ARG A 98 -10.13 10.73 -28.10
C ARG A 98 -11.21 10.35 -29.11
N LEU A 99 -11.99 11.35 -29.52
CA LEU A 99 -13.21 11.16 -30.32
C LEU A 99 -12.95 10.80 -31.79
N LYS A 100 -11.71 10.91 -32.26
CA LYS A 100 -11.34 10.70 -33.66
C LYS A 100 -10.08 9.86 -33.77
N THR A 101 -10.14 8.85 -34.62
CA THR A 101 -8.98 8.12 -35.09
C THR A 101 -8.06 9.09 -35.84
N GLY A 102 -6.78 9.12 -35.46
CA GLY A 102 -5.79 10.07 -36.01
C GLY A 102 -5.61 11.36 -35.21
N ASP A 103 -6.33 11.55 -34.09
CA ASP A 103 -5.91 12.53 -33.09
C ASP A 103 -4.45 12.24 -32.66
N PRO A 104 -3.56 13.25 -32.54
CA PRO A 104 -2.16 13.04 -32.17
C PRO A 104 -1.96 12.33 -30.82
N GLN A 105 -2.96 12.40 -29.94
CA GLN A 105 -2.97 11.74 -28.63
C GLN A 105 -3.81 10.46 -28.63
N ALA A 106 -4.38 10.05 -29.78
CA ALA A 106 -5.06 8.77 -29.91
C ALA A 106 -4.07 7.63 -30.17
N TRP A 107 -4.35 6.47 -29.58
CA TRP A 107 -3.63 5.23 -29.86
C TRP A 107 -4.58 4.04 -29.94
N THR A 108 -4.12 3.03 -30.67
CA THR A 108 -4.65 1.67 -30.63
C THR A 108 -3.47 0.72 -30.70
N LEU A 109 -3.30 -0.10 -29.67
CA LEU A 109 -2.22 -1.06 -29.58
C LEU A 109 -2.47 -2.22 -30.55
N SER A 110 -1.41 -2.75 -31.16
CA SER A 110 -1.48 -4.09 -31.74
C SER A 110 -1.50 -5.14 -30.62
N HIS A 111 -2.00 -6.35 -30.92
CA HIS A 111 -1.97 -7.46 -29.96
C HIS A 111 -0.54 -7.74 -29.46
N GLN A 112 0.45 -7.66 -30.36
CA GLN A 112 1.86 -7.83 -30.01
C GLN A 112 2.39 -6.73 -29.09
N GLN A 113 1.95 -5.49 -29.25
CA GLN A 113 2.31 -4.40 -28.33
C GLN A 113 1.72 -4.66 -26.93
N ALA A 114 0.46 -5.08 -26.84
CA ALA A 114 -0.18 -5.40 -25.57
C ALA A 114 0.50 -6.60 -24.88
N VAL A 115 0.78 -7.68 -25.62
CA VAL A 115 1.55 -8.83 -25.12
C VAL A 115 2.95 -8.42 -24.71
N GLY A 116 3.60 -7.52 -25.47
CA GLY A 116 4.91 -6.97 -25.14
C GLY A 116 4.93 -6.26 -23.78
N ARG A 117 3.87 -5.51 -23.44
CA ARG A 117 3.71 -4.89 -22.11
C ARG A 117 3.61 -5.92 -21.00
N LEU A 118 2.85 -6.99 -21.22
CA LEU A 118 2.74 -8.09 -20.26
C LEU A 118 4.08 -8.86 -20.11
N ARG A 119 4.75 -9.16 -21.22
CA ARG A 119 6.03 -9.87 -21.25
C ARG A 119 7.15 -9.09 -20.56
N ALA A 120 7.14 -7.76 -20.68
CA ALA A 120 8.06 -6.88 -19.97
C ALA A 120 7.96 -6.99 -18.44
N LEU A 121 6.90 -7.62 -17.92
CA LEU A 121 6.67 -7.87 -16.50
C LEU A 121 6.68 -9.38 -16.15
N SER A 122 7.20 -10.23 -17.04
CA SER A 122 7.23 -11.69 -16.85
C SER A 122 8.06 -12.14 -15.64
N ASP A 123 8.93 -11.28 -15.15
CA ASP A 123 9.78 -11.43 -13.98
C ASP A 123 9.15 -10.90 -12.67
N VAL A 124 8.09 -10.09 -12.77
CA VAL A 124 7.26 -9.62 -11.66
C VAL A 124 6.07 -10.56 -11.51
N MET A 125 5.74 -11.00 -10.28
CA MET A 125 4.54 -11.83 -10.01
C MET A 125 3.24 -11.03 -10.18
N VAL A 126 2.97 -10.48 -11.36
CA VAL A 126 1.67 -9.88 -11.69
C VAL A 126 0.62 -10.98 -11.65
N THR A 127 -0.43 -10.73 -10.87
CA THR A 127 -1.55 -11.66 -10.64
C THR A 127 -2.76 -11.34 -11.52
N GLU A 128 -2.79 -10.14 -12.10
CA GLU A 128 -3.95 -9.60 -12.82
C GLU A 128 -3.52 -8.69 -13.98
N VAL A 129 -4.17 -8.87 -15.14
CA VAL A 129 -4.24 -7.84 -16.18
C VAL A 129 -5.62 -7.19 -16.14
N HIS A 130 -5.64 -5.86 -16.01
CA HIS A 130 -6.83 -5.04 -16.02
C HIS A 130 -6.97 -4.32 -17.37
N ILE A 131 -8.04 -4.60 -18.11
CA ILE A 131 -8.30 -4.04 -19.45
C ILE A 131 -9.52 -3.13 -19.40
N VAL A 132 -9.31 -1.84 -19.69
CA VAL A 132 -10.37 -0.83 -19.85
C VAL A 132 -10.00 0.04 -21.05
N ASN A 133 -10.93 0.25 -21.99
CA ASN A 133 -10.65 0.95 -23.24
C ASN A 133 -11.63 2.09 -23.50
N GLY A 134 -11.29 2.89 -24.51
CA GLY A 134 -12.29 3.65 -25.24
C GLY A 134 -13.15 2.76 -26.14
N LEU A 135 -14.34 3.25 -26.47
CA LEU A 135 -15.30 2.59 -27.36
C LEU A 135 -14.90 2.87 -28.82
N ASN A 136 -13.92 2.12 -29.34
CA ASN A 136 -13.34 2.40 -30.65
C ASN A 136 -14.24 1.89 -31.80
N PRO A 137 -14.79 2.80 -32.64
CA PRO A 137 -15.70 2.45 -33.74
C PRO A 137 -15.02 1.70 -34.90
N ASP A 138 -13.70 1.82 -35.04
CA ASP A 138 -12.97 1.29 -36.19
C ASP A 138 -12.46 -0.15 -35.99
N LEU A 139 -12.53 -0.67 -34.76
CA LEU A 139 -12.08 -2.03 -34.47
C LEU A 139 -13.19 -3.06 -34.72
N PRO A 140 -12.86 -4.24 -35.27
CA PRO A 140 -13.77 -5.38 -35.33
C PRO A 140 -13.87 -6.10 -33.97
N PHE A 141 -14.92 -6.88 -33.76
CA PHE A 141 -15.13 -7.61 -32.50
C PHE A 141 -14.01 -8.62 -32.19
N ASP A 142 -13.47 -9.28 -33.23
CA ASP A 142 -12.42 -10.28 -33.11
C ASP A 142 -11.08 -9.70 -32.62
N TYR A 143 -10.84 -8.40 -32.78
CA TYR A 143 -9.70 -7.72 -32.17
C TYR A 143 -9.66 -7.95 -30.65
N TYR A 144 -10.80 -7.77 -29.97
CA TYR A 144 -10.88 -7.87 -28.52
C TYR A 144 -10.73 -9.31 -28.02
N THR A 145 -11.36 -10.27 -28.70
CA THR A 145 -11.20 -11.70 -28.34
C THR A 145 -9.79 -12.19 -28.63
N THR A 146 -9.15 -11.74 -29.72
CA THR A 146 -7.76 -12.06 -30.06
C THR A 146 -6.79 -11.47 -29.05
N LEU A 147 -7.05 -10.25 -28.56
CA LEU A 147 -6.27 -9.64 -27.48
C LEU A 147 -6.27 -10.51 -26.22
N MET A 148 -7.44 -10.94 -25.76
CA MET A 148 -7.54 -11.79 -24.57
C MET A 148 -6.85 -13.14 -24.75
N ARG A 149 -7.06 -13.81 -25.89
CA ARG A 149 -6.37 -15.07 -26.18
C ARG A 149 -4.86 -14.89 -26.19
N ALA A 150 -4.36 -13.84 -26.84
CA ALA A 150 -2.93 -13.57 -26.90
C ALA A 150 -2.30 -13.31 -25.52
N LEU A 151 -2.99 -12.59 -24.63
CA LEU A 151 -2.52 -12.37 -23.26
C LEU A 151 -2.52 -13.67 -22.43
N ARG A 152 -3.56 -14.49 -22.57
CA ARG A 152 -3.66 -15.79 -21.90
C ARG A 152 -2.64 -16.79 -22.43
N ASP A 153 -2.38 -16.80 -23.74
CA ASP A 153 -1.39 -17.70 -24.34
C ASP A 153 0.04 -17.33 -23.88
N GLU A 154 0.31 -16.03 -23.67
CA GLU A 154 1.57 -15.56 -23.08
C GLU A 154 1.69 -15.93 -21.60
N ARG A 155 0.62 -15.77 -20.81
CA ARG A 155 0.58 -16.09 -19.37
C ARG A 155 -0.71 -16.84 -19.00
N PRO A 156 -0.72 -18.18 -19.10
CA PRO A 156 -1.94 -18.97 -18.82
C PRO A 156 -2.42 -18.88 -17.36
N ASP A 157 -1.54 -18.49 -16.45
CA ASP A 157 -1.79 -18.33 -15.02
C ASP A 157 -2.37 -16.97 -14.64
N ILE A 158 -2.33 -15.97 -15.54
CA ILE A 158 -2.76 -14.62 -15.21
C ILE A 158 -4.27 -14.45 -15.30
N HIS A 159 -4.86 -13.77 -14.31
CA HIS A 159 -6.27 -13.45 -14.34
C HIS A 159 -6.54 -12.22 -15.22
N ILE A 160 -7.43 -12.34 -16.21
CA ILE A 160 -7.84 -11.22 -17.05
C ILE A 160 -9.12 -10.61 -16.47
N LYS A 161 -9.00 -9.39 -15.91
CA LYS A 161 -10.12 -8.53 -15.54
C LYS A 161 -10.33 -7.53 -16.67
N GLY A 162 -11.36 -7.71 -17.48
CA GLY A 162 -11.51 -6.92 -18.71
C GLY A 162 -12.92 -6.42 -18.94
N PHE A 163 -12.99 -5.27 -19.59
CA PHE A 163 -14.17 -4.63 -20.14
C PHE A 163 -15.24 -4.25 -19.11
N THR A 164 -15.49 -2.95 -19.01
CA THR A 164 -16.58 -2.39 -18.21
C THR A 164 -17.95 -2.79 -18.79
N ALA A 165 -19.01 -2.63 -17.99
CA ALA A 165 -20.37 -2.84 -18.51
C ALA A 165 -20.74 -1.89 -19.66
N VAL A 166 -20.10 -0.72 -19.74
CA VAL A 166 -20.24 0.19 -20.89
C VAL A 166 -19.66 -0.44 -22.15
N GLU A 167 -18.47 -1.05 -22.06
CA GLU A 167 -17.83 -1.74 -23.20
C GLU A 167 -18.64 -2.97 -23.63
N ILE A 168 -19.13 -3.79 -22.69
CA ILE A 168 -19.98 -4.95 -23.01
C ILE A 168 -21.27 -4.50 -23.71
N HIS A 169 -21.92 -3.45 -23.22
CA HIS A 169 -23.10 -2.88 -23.87
C HIS A 169 -22.79 -2.36 -25.28
N TYR A 170 -21.70 -1.61 -25.42
CA TYR A 170 -21.25 -1.11 -26.71
C TYR A 170 -21.01 -2.23 -27.74
N TYR A 171 -20.34 -3.32 -27.34
CA TYR A 171 -20.09 -4.44 -28.23
C TYR A 171 -21.39 -5.16 -28.64
N ALA A 172 -22.34 -5.29 -27.70
CA ALA A 172 -23.65 -5.86 -27.99
C ALA A 172 -24.39 -5.04 -29.06
N GLU A 173 -24.47 -3.72 -28.90
CA GLU A 173 -25.13 -2.84 -29.88
C GLU A 173 -24.39 -2.79 -31.22
N LYS A 174 -23.09 -2.53 -31.19
CA LYS A 174 -22.28 -2.34 -32.41
C LYS A 174 -22.24 -3.58 -33.29
N TYR A 175 -22.15 -4.77 -32.70
CA TYR A 175 -22.00 -6.02 -33.44
C TYR A 175 -23.31 -6.82 -33.54
N GLY A 176 -24.42 -6.29 -33.04
CA GLY A 176 -25.73 -6.95 -33.09
C GLY A 176 -25.79 -8.25 -32.30
N LEU A 177 -25.10 -8.30 -31.16
CA LEU A 177 -25.02 -9.44 -30.25
C LEU A 177 -25.82 -9.18 -28.97
N SER A 178 -26.28 -10.24 -28.32
CA SER A 178 -26.81 -10.17 -26.96
C SER A 178 -25.66 -10.05 -25.93
N TYR A 179 -25.96 -9.57 -24.71
CA TYR A 179 -24.99 -9.58 -23.61
C TYR A 179 -24.47 -10.99 -23.30
N ASP A 180 -25.33 -12.00 -23.46
CA ASP A 180 -24.95 -13.39 -23.29
C ASP A 180 -23.88 -13.80 -24.31
N GLU A 181 -24.10 -13.55 -25.60
CA GLU A 181 -23.15 -13.88 -26.67
C GLU A 181 -21.82 -13.13 -26.53
N VAL A 182 -21.85 -11.84 -26.16
CA VAL A 182 -20.63 -11.05 -25.93
C VAL A 182 -19.82 -11.62 -24.77
N LEU A 183 -20.47 -11.89 -23.64
CA LEU A 183 -19.79 -12.43 -22.46
C LEU A 183 -19.30 -13.87 -22.70
N ASP A 184 -20.06 -14.72 -23.39
CA ASP A 184 -19.63 -16.08 -23.75
C ASP A 184 -18.37 -16.03 -24.62
N ALA A 185 -18.36 -15.18 -25.65
CA ALA A 185 -17.19 -15.00 -26.51
C ALA A 185 -15.94 -14.54 -25.74
N PHE A 186 -16.10 -13.66 -24.74
CA PHE A 186 -14.98 -13.21 -23.92
C PHE A 186 -14.56 -14.22 -22.87
N ILE A 187 -15.48 -14.96 -22.24
CA ILE A 187 -15.16 -16.07 -21.34
C ILE A 187 -14.34 -17.13 -22.09
N ASP A 188 -14.77 -17.52 -23.28
CA ASP A 188 -14.03 -18.43 -24.17
C ASP A 188 -12.64 -17.88 -24.55
N ALA A 189 -12.54 -16.55 -24.69
CA ALA A 189 -11.28 -15.86 -24.95
C ALA A 189 -10.38 -15.69 -23.71
N GLY A 190 -10.86 -15.98 -22.50
CA GLY A 190 -10.08 -15.96 -21.25
C GLY A 190 -10.49 -14.92 -20.21
N LEU A 191 -11.64 -14.26 -20.37
CA LEU A 191 -12.15 -13.30 -19.38
C LEU A 191 -12.46 -14.01 -18.05
N GLY A 192 -11.87 -13.52 -16.95
CA GLY A 192 -12.08 -14.08 -15.61
C GLY A 192 -12.99 -13.26 -14.70
N SER A 193 -13.13 -11.94 -14.93
CA SER A 193 -13.99 -11.04 -14.14
C SER A 193 -14.20 -9.69 -14.83
N LEU A 194 -15.22 -8.93 -14.44
CA LEU A 194 -15.42 -7.56 -14.93
C LEU A 194 -14.93 -6.51 -13.91
N PRO A 195 -14.30 -5.41 -14.35
CA PRO A 195 -14.12 -4.23 -13.52
C PRO A 195 -15.46 -3.52 -13.24
N GLY A 196 -15.44 -2.51 -12.38
CA GLY A 196 -16.65 -1.79 -11.95
C GLY A 196 -16.93 -0.48 -12.68
N GLY A 197 -16.06 -0.06 -13.60
CA GLY A 197 -16.12 1.25 -14.25
C GLY A 197 -17.37 1.49 -15.10
N GLY A 198 -17.61 2.76 -15.45
CA GLY A 198 -18.71 3.16 -16.33
C GLY A 198 -20.07 3.32 -15.65
N ALA A 199 -20.16 3.00 -14.35
CA ALA A 199 -21.35 3.25 -13.55
C ALA A 199 -21.58 4.76 -13.34
N GLU A 200 -20.51 5.53 -13.20
CA GLU A 200 -20.50 6.96 -12.91
C GLU A 200 -21.44 7.30 -11.72
N ILE A 201 -22.44 8.15 -11.94
CA ILE A 201 -23.64 8.27 -11.11
C ILE A 201 -24.81 7.70 -11.90
N PHE A 202 -25.74 7.04 -11.20
CA PHE A 202 -26.88 6.42 -11.86
C PHE A 202 -28.04 7.40 -12.11
N ALA A 203 -28.10 8.50 -11.38
CA ALA A 203 -29.19 9.47 -11.47
C ALA A 203 -29.33 10.01 -12.91
N PRO A 204 -30.50 9.86 -13.56
CA PRO A 204 -30.69 10.27 -14.96
C PRO A 204 -30.39 11.75 -15.22
N ARG A 205 -30.63 12.62 -14.24
CA ARG A 205 -30.30 14.05 -14.32
C ARG A 205 -28.80 14.27 -14.51
N ALA A 206 -27.96 13.58 -13.72
CA ALA A 206 -26.52 13.69 -13.79
C ALA A 206 -26.00 13.02 -15.07
N ARG A 207 -26.45 11.80 -15.38
CA ARG A 207 -26.03 11.07 -16.59
C ARG A 207 -26.26 11.87 -17.86
N ARG A 208 -27.46 12.45 -18.05
CA ARG A 208 -27.77 13.29 -19.23
C ARG A 208 -26.84 14.49 -19.43
N LYS A 209 -26.15 14.93 -18.38
CA LYS A 209 -25.22 16.07 -18.45
C LYS A 209 -23.76 15.63 -18.55
N LEU A 210 -23.45 14.41 -18.11
CA LEU A 210 -22.10 13.89 -17.98
C LEU A 210 -21.73 12.92 -19.12
N CYS A 211 -22.66 12.06 -19.52
CA CYS A 211 -22.47 10.93 -20.42
C CYS A 211 -23.82 10.40 -20.93
N ASP A 212 -24.53 11.18 -21.74
CA ASP A 212 -25.86 10.84 -22.26
C ASP A 212 -25.84 9.77 -23.36
N ASP A 213 -24.67 9.54 -23.95
CA ASP A 213 -24.41 8.60 -25.04
C ASP A 213 -23.90 7.22 -24.58
N LYS A 214 -23.65 7.03 -23.27
CA LYS A 214 -23.32 5.73 -22.69
C LYS A 214 -24.59 4.96 -22.30
N VAL A 215 -24.43 3.65 -22.07
CA VAL A 215 -25.45 2.80 -21.42
C VAL A 215 -26.02 3.50 -20.19
N ASP A 216 -27.33 3.41 -19.98
CA ASP A 216 -27.94 3.98 -18.77
C ASP A 216 -27.71 3.08 -17.54
N ALA A 217 -28.27 3.49 -16.40
CA ALA A 217 -28.10 2.75 -15.16
C ALA A 217 -28.74 1.34 -15.19
N GLU A 218 -29.88 1.17 -15.86
CA GLU A 218 -30.54 -0.15 -15.94
C GLU A 218 -29.76 -1.09 -16.86
N GLY A 219 -29.25 -0.58 -17.99
CA GLY A 219 -28.38 -1.35 -18.87
C GLY A 219 -27.07 -1.75 -18.19
N TRP A 220 -26.45 -0.84 -17.42
CA TRP A 220 -25.26 -1.15 -16.63
C TRP A 220 -25.54 -2.28 -15.61
N LEU A 221 -26.64 -2.16 -14.85
CA LEU A 221 -27.05 -3.18 -13.88
C LEU A 221 -27.38 -4.52 -14.55
N GLU A 222 -28.01 -4.52 -15.73
CA GLU A 222 -28.34 -5.76 -16.44
C GLU A 222 -27.09 -6.49 -16.95
N VAL A 223 -26.09 -5.78 -17.47
CA VAL A 223 -24.82 -6.42 -17.85
C VAL A 223 -24.17 -7.13 -16.66
N HIS A 224 -24.11 -6.48 -15.50
CA HIS A 224 -23.60 -7.11 -14.28
C HIS A 224 -24.48 -8.30 -13.84
N ARG A 225 -25.81 -8.20 -13.98
CA ARG A 225 -26.73 -9.31 -13.72
C ARG A 225 -26.45 -10.51 -14.62
N VAL A 226 -26.22 -10.30 -15.92
CA VAL A 226 -25.86 -11.36 -16.88
C VAL A 226 -24.51 -11.98 -16.53
N ALA A 227 -23.50 -11.14 -16.24
CA ALA A 227 -22.17 -11.61 -15.82
C ALA A 227 -22.25 -12.49 -14.56
N HIS A 228 -23.04 -12.09 -13.56
CA HIS A 228 -23.28 -12.91 -12.37
C HIS A 228 -24.01 -14.22 -12.70
N ARG A 229 -24.98 -14.24 -13.62
CA ARG A 229 -25.62 -15.49 -14.05
C ARG A 229 -24.62 -16.46 -14.70
N LYS A 230 -23.58 -15.96 -15.35
CA LYS A 230 -22.50 -16.74 -15.97
C LYS A 230 -21.34 -17.09 -15.02
N GLY A 231 -21.45 -16.74 -13.75
CA GLY A 231 -20.42 -17.08 -12.75
C GLY A 231 -19.29 -16.06 -12.58
N LEU A 232 -19.27 -15.00 -13.39
CA LEU A 232 -18.24 -13.97 -13.31
C LEU A 232 -18.40 -13.12 -12.06
N ARG A 233 -17.29 -12.85 -11.39
CA ARG A 233 -17.24 -11.82 -10.35
C ARG A 233 -17.06 -10.45 -10.98
N THR A 234 -17.60 -9.43 -10.32
CA THR A 234 -17.44 -8.05 -10.79
C THR A 234 -17.11 -7.10 -9.64
N ASN A 235 -16.64 -5.91 -9.99
CA ASN A 235 -16.62 -4.77 -9.08
C ASN A 235 -17.76 -3.82 -9.40
N CYS A 236 -17.94 -2.79 -8.58
CA CYS A 236 -18.83 -1.65 -8.85
C CYS A 236 -18.14 -0.35 -8.43
N THR A 237 -18.48 0.75 -9.10
CA THR A 237 -17.88 2.07 -8.84
C THR A 237 -18.95 3.13 -8.68
N MET A 238 -18.60 4.26 -8.06
CA MET A 238 -19.41 5.49 -8.12
C MET A 238 -18.48 6.69 -8.33
N LEU A 239 -18.66 7.43 -9.43
CA LEU A 239 -17.99 8.73 -9.60
C LEU A 239 -18.65 9.75 -8.69
N PHE A 240 -17.91 10.42 -7.81
CA PHE A 240 -18.48 11.36 -6.84
C PHE A 240 -17.76 12.71 -6.82
N GLY A 241 -18.50 13.70 -6.31
CA GLY A 241 -18.18 15.10 -6.18
C GLY A 241 -18.08 15.83 -7.52
N SER A 242 -18.94 15.43 -8.46
CA SER A 242 -19.12 16.10 -9.74
C SER A 242 -20.30 17.08 -9.67
N ILE A 243 -21.44 16.73 -10.25
CA ILE A 243 -22.68 17.53 -10.26
C ILE A 243 -23.82 16.87 -9.50
N GLU A 244 -23.60 15.66 -8.98
CA GLU A 244 -24.61 14.88 -8.27
C GLU A 244 -24.91 15.44 -6.88
N THR A 245 -26.11 15.16 -6.38
CA THR A 245 -26.52 15.45 -5.01
C THR A 245 -26.18 14.28 -4.08
N ILE A 246 -26.14 14.53 -2.77
CA ILE A 246 -25.96 13.47 -1.77
C ILE A 246 -27.04 12.39 -1.86
N ASP A 247 -28.31 12.77 -2.09
CA ASP A 247 -29.39 11.78 -2.29
C ASP A 247 -29.17 10.92 -3.54
N GLU A 248 -28.58 11.46 -4.61
CA GLU A 248 -28.23 10.70 -5.81
C GLU A 248 -27.04 9.74 -5.57
N ARG A 249 -26.11 10.08 -4.66
CA ARG A 249 -25.07 9.13 -4.19
C ARG A 249 -25.70 8.00 -3.38
N ILE A 250 -26.61 8.32 -2.46
CA ILE A 250 -27.32 7.32 -1.64
C ILE A 250 -28.15 6.39 -2.54
N ASP A 251 -28.92 6.93 -3.49
CA ASP A 251 -29.67 6.14 -4.48
C ASP A 251 -28.75 5.17 -5.23
N HIS A 252 -27.61 5.66 -5.72
CA HIS A 252 -26.63 4.84 -6.42
C HIS A 252 -26.16 3.65 -5.57
N LEU A 253 -25.74 3.89 -4.32
CA LEU A 253 -25.33 2.84 -3.39
C LEU A 253 -26.46 1.83 -3.11
N LEU A 254 -27.69 2.30 -2.92
CA LEU A 254 -28.83 1.43 -2.65
C LEU A 254 -29.20 0.54 -3.84
N ARG A 255 -29.03 1.03 -5.08
CA ARG A 255 -29.25 0.23 -6.30
C ARG A 255 -28.16 -0.82 -6.51
N LEU A 256 -26.90 -0.49 -6.23
CA LEU A 256 -25.81 -1.48 -6.20
C LEU A 256 -26.11 -2.57 -5.16
N ARG A 257 -26.53 -2.17 -3.96
CA ARG A 257 -26.92 -3.09 -2.88
C ARG A 257 -28.06 -4.02 -3.30
N ALA A 258 -29.08 -3.50 -3.98
CA ALA A 258 -30.22 -4.29 -4.45
C ALA A 258 -29.80 -5.36 -5.48
N LEU A 259 -29.00 -5.00 -6.48
CA LEU A 259 -28.47 -5.98 -7.45
C LEU A 259 -27.59 -7.04 -6.77
N GLN A 260 -26.82 -6.64 -5.75
CA GLN A 260 -26.01 -7.58 -4.98
C GLN A 260 -26.91 -8.54 -4.16
N ASP A 261 -28.01 -8.07 -3.56
CA ASP A 261 -28.98 -8.95 -2.89
C ASP A 261 -29.56 -9.99 -3.85
N GLU A 262 -29.96 -9.59 -5.07
CA GLU A 262 -30.44 -10.52 -6.10
C GLU A 262 -29.40 -11.60 -6.42
N SER A 263 -28.15 -11.18 -6.59
CA SER A 263 -27.04 -12.07 -6.96
C SER A 263 -26.69 -13.05 -5.85
N LEU A 264 -26.68 -12.59 -4.60
CA LEU A 264 -26.44 -13.42 -3.42
C LEU A 264 -27.61 -14.38 -3.16
N ALA A 265 -28.86 -13.93 -3.31
CA ALA A 265 -30.04 -14.79 -3.19
C ALA A 265 -30.05 -15.90 -4.25
N ALA A 266 -29.70 -15.57 -5.50
CA ALA A 266 -29.56 -16.56 -6.57
C ALA A 266 -28.46 -17.59 -6.26
N ARG A 267 -27.31 -17.15 -5.74
CA ARG A 267 -26.21 -18.03 -5.27
C ARG A 267 -26.65 -18.92 -4.12
N GLN A 268 -27.45 -18.41 -3.19
CA GLN A 268 -27.97 -19.19 -2.07
C GLN A 268 -28.99 -20.24 -2.52
N ALA A 269 -29.87 -19.88 -3.45
CA ALA A 269 -30.87 -20.80 -4.01
C ALA A 269 -30.24 -21.91 -4.87
N ARG A 270 -29.08 -21.64 -5.49
CA ARG A 270 -28.36 -22.58 -6.37
C ARG A 270 -26.85 -22.57 -6.08
N PRO A 271 -26.40 -23.17 -4.96
CA PRO A 271 -24.99 -23.11 -4.55
C PRO A 271 -24.03 -23.78 -5.55
N ASP A 272 -24.49 -24.82 -6.26
CA ASP A 272 -23.68 -25.59 -7.22
C ASP A 272 -23.66 -24.99 -8.64
N ALA A 273 -24.43 -23.92 -8.88
CA ALA A 273 -24.54 -23.30 -10.21
C ALA A 273 -23.39 -22.35 -10.55
N GLY A 274 -22.41 -22.18 -9.66
CA GLY A 274 -21.22 -21.35 -9.91
C GLY A 274 -21.48 -19.86 -10.11
N LEU A 275 -22.66 -19.34 -9.75
CA LEU A 275 -23.10 -17.95 -10.04
C LEU A 275 -22.17 -16.89 -9.41
N GLY A 276 -21.98 -15.76 -10.07
CA GLY A 276 -21.14 -14.64 -9.64
C GLY A 276 -21.83 -13.65 -8.69
N ALA A 277 -21.08 -12.61 -8.29
CA ALA A 277 -21.58 -11.48 -7.50
C ALA A 277 -20.54 -10.35 -7.49
N MET A 278 -20.93 -9.16 -7.00
CA MET A 278 -20.00 -8.06 -6.76
C MET A 278 -19.04 -8.40 -5.62
N GLN A 279 -17.79 -7.96 -5.74
CA GLN A 279 -16.75 -8.15 -4.73
C GLN A 279 -16.38 -6.84 -4.03
N THR A 280 -16.24 -5.77 -4.81
CA THR A 280 -15.65 -4.53 -4.34
C THR A 280 -16.39 -3.33 -4.86
N PHE A 281 -16.68 -2.41 -3.95
CA PHE A 281 -17.11 -1.07 -4.29
C PHE A 281 -15.91 -0.11 -4.27
N ILE A 282 -15.84 0.75 -5.29
CA ILE A 282 -14.72 1.67 -5.53
C ILE A 282 -15.29 3.08 -5.73
N PRO A 283 -15.27 3.94 -4.69
CA PRO A 283 -15.66 5.34 -4.83
C PRO A 283 -14.58 6.07 -5.65
N LEU A 284 -14.98 6.67 -6.76
CA LEU A 284 -14.11 7.37 -7.69
C LEU A 284 -14.25 8.89 -7.52
N ARG A 285 -13.24 9.54 -6.95
CA ARG A 285 -13.13 11.00 -6.82
C ARG A 285 -13.01 11.62 -8.22
N PHE A 286 -13.91 12.56 -8.52
CA PHE A 286 -13.85 13.37 -9.74
C PHE A 286 -12.60 14.26 -9.76
N HIS A 287 -11.90 14.28 -10.90
CA HIS A 287 -10.83 15.23 -11.19
C HIS A 287 -11.28 16.16 -12.31
N ASN A 288 -11.08 17.46 -12.12
CA ASN A 288 -11.59 18.49 -13.01
C ASN A 288 -10.60 18.88 -14.12
N GLU A 289 -9.33 18.46 -14.08
CA GLU A 289 -8.35 18.91 -15.07
C GLU A 289 -8.49 18.22 -16.44
N ASN A 290 -8.13 18.96 -17.48
CA ASN A 290 -8.08 18.50 -18.88
C ASN A 290 -9.41 17.93 -19.41
N ASN A 291 -10.56 18.37 -18.87
CA ASN A 291 -11.89 17.97 -19.32
C ASN A 291 -12.89 19.13 -19.35
N GLY A 292 -14.10 18.86 -19.85
CA GLY A 292 -15.16 19.86 -20.03
C GLY A 292 -15.75 20.41 -18.73
N LEU A 293 -15.40 19.82 -17.58
CA LEU A 293 -15.86 20.20 -16.25
C LEU A 293 -14.78 20.91 -15.41
N GLN A 294 -13.66 21.33 -16.01
CA GLN A 294 -12.57 22.09 -15.35
C GLN A 294 -12.97 23.34 -14.56
N ARG A 295 -14.19 23.85 -14.77
CA ARG A 295 -14.74 24.99 -14.00
C ARG A 295 -15.42 24.56 -12.70
N LEU A 296 -15.74 23.28 -12.54
CA LEU A 296 -16.23 22.73 -11.28
C LEU A 296 -15.07 22.55 -10.32
N ARG A 297 -15.36 22.62 -9.02
CA ARG A 297 -14.37 22.31 -7.99
C ARG A 297 -14.22 20.80 -7.86
N ALA A 298 -13.00 20.34 -7.61
CA ALA A 298 -12.76 18.95 -7.27
C ALA A 298 -13.33 18.64 -5.87
N PRO A 299 -13.69 17.38 -5.58
CA PRO A 299 -14.17 16.97 -4.26
C PRO A 299 -13.06 17.08 -3.22
N THR A 300 -13.39 17.48 -2.01
CA THR A 300 -12.39 17.60 -0.94
C THR A 300 -11.92 16.22 -0.46
N HIS A 301 -10.76 16.15 0.19
CA HIS A 301 -10.30 14.90 0.82
C HIS A 301 -11.27 14.46 1.94
N LEU A 302 -11.91 15.42 2.62
CA LEU A 302 -12.97 15.15 3.61
C LEU A 302 -14.20 14.49 2.98
N ASP A 303 -14.67 14.99 1.83
CA ASP A 303 -15.78 14.37 1.09
C ASP A 303 -15.42 12.95 0.62
N SER A 304 -14.15 12.74 0.25
CA SER A 304 -13.64 11.43 -0.14
C SER A 304 -13.66 10.42 1.01
N LEU A 305 -13.11 10.78 2.17
CA LEU A 305 -13.14 9.94 3.37
C LEU A 305 -14.57 9.68 3.85
N ARG A 306 -15.44 10.70 3.81
CA ARG A 306 -16.86 10.56 4.16
C ARG A 306 -17.58 9.60 3.22
N THR A 307 -17.38 9.74 1.91
CA THR A 307 -18.00 8.88 0.90
C THR A 307 -17.58 7.42 1.09
N ILE A 308 -16.30 7.16 1.38
CA ILE A 308 -15.79 5.82 1.72
C ILE A 308 -16.49 5.26 2.97
N ALA A 309 -16.53 6.05 4.06
CA ALA A 309 -17.11 5.62 5.33
C ALA A 309 -18.62 5.32 5.22
N VAL A 310 -19.38 6.20 4.57
CA VAL A 310 -20.82 5.99 4.35
C VAL A 310 -21.05 4.79 3.44
N SER A 311 -20.22 4.57 2.42
CA SER A 311 -20.34 3.41 1.54
C SER A 311 -20.15 2.10 2.29
N ARG A 312 -19.16 2.01 3.20
CA ARG A 312 -18.98 0.84 4.09
C ARG A 312 -20.20 0.57 4.97
N LEU A 313 -20.91 1.62 5.40
CA LEU A 313 -22.09 1.50 6.27
C LEU A 313 -23.37 1.14 5.49
N LEU A 314 -23.55 1.66 4.28
CA LEU A 314 -24.73 1.39 3.46
C LEU A 314 -24.62 0.08 2.67
N LEU A 315 -23.44 -0.30 2.19
CA LEU A 315 -23.21 -1.52 1.41
C LEU A 315 -22.88 -2.72 2.30
N ASP A 316 -23.84 -3.17 3.12
CA ASP A 316 -23.66 -4.31 4.03
C ASP A 316 -23.37 -5.65 3.33
N ASN A 317 -23.68 -5.76 2.04
CA ASN A 317 -23.59 -6.98 1.24
C ASN A 317 -22.49 -6.95 0.15
N VAL A 318 -21.72 -5.85 0.04
CA VAL A 318 -20.51 -5.77 -0.79
C VAL A 318 -19.29 -5.92 0.13
N PRO A 319 -18.51 -7.02 0.02
CA PRO A 319 -17.50 -7.33 1.02
C PRO A 319 -16.40 -6.27 1.18
N HIS A 320 -15.90 -5.71 0.06
CA HIS A 320 -14.70 -4.89 0.04
C HIS A 320 -15.00 -3.45 -0.38
N ILE A 321 -14.32 -2.49 0.26
CA ILE A 321 -14.30 -1.08 -0.09
C ILE A 321 -12.85 -0.70 -0.40
N LYS A 322 -12.59 -0.28 -1.65
CA LYS A 322 -11.26 0.06 -2.13
C LYS A 322 -10.98 1.55 -1.96
N ALA A 323 -9.85 1.89 -1.35
CA ALA A 323 -9.26 3.21 -1.41
C ALA A 323 -8.24 3.23 -2.56
N TYR A 324 -8.65 3.76 -3.72
CA TYR A 324 -7.84 3.77 -4.93
C TYR A 324 -6.79 4.89 -4.87
N TRP A 325 -5.58 4.55 -4.42
CA TRP A 325 -4.49 5.50 -4.20
C TRP A 325 -4.09 6.33 -5.44
N PRO A 326 -4.15 5.84 -6.70
CA PRO A 326 -3.79 6.67 -7.86
C PRO A 326 -4.71 7.88 -8.08
N MET A 327 -5.82 7.92 -7.35
CA MET A 327 -6.81 8.99 -7.43
C MET A 327 -6.94 9.77 -6.13
N LEU A 328 -6.83 9.09 -4.98
CA LEU A 328 -6.94 9.75 -3.68
C LEU A 328 -5.62 10.43 -3.26
N GLY A 329 -4.50 9.98 -3.81
CA GLY A 329 -3.18 10.20 -3.21
C GLY A 329 -2.89 9.18 -2.11
N GLU A 330 -1.60 8.92 -1.90
CA GLU A 330 -1.11 7.90 -0.95
C GLU A 330 -1.57 8.18 0.49
N ASP A 331 -1.47 9.43 0.93
CA ASP A 331 -1.80 9.83 2.30
C ASP A 331 -3.29 9.68 2.61
N VAL A 332 -4.17 10.13 1.72
CA VAL A 332 -5.63 10.02 1.90
C VAL A 332 -6.07 8.57 1.81
N ALA A 333 -5.49 7.79 0.89
CA ALA A 333 -5.77 6.36 0.79
C ALA A 333 -5.34 5.62 2.06
N GLN A 334 -4.18 5.97 2.64
CA GLN A 334 -3.73 5.43 3.91
C GLN A 334 -4.72 5.76 5.05
N LEU A 335 -5.15 7.03 5.17
CA LEU A 335 -6.13 7.42 6.18
C LEU A 335 -7.49 6.73 5.99
N ALA A 336 -7.88 6.44 4.75
CA ALA A 336 -9.14 5.74 4.45
C ALA A 336 -9.21 4.33 5.08
N LEU A 337 -8.07 3.70 5.39
CA LEU A 337 -8.02 2.42 6.11
C LEU A 337 -8.53 2.49 7.55
N ALA A 338 -8.56 3.69 8.14
CA ALA A 338 -9.21 3.99 9.41
C ALA A 338 -10.68 4.44 9.23
N MET A 339 -11.16 4.56 8.00
CA MET A 339 -12.49 5.10 7.64
C MET A 339 -13.37 4.08 6.90
N GLY A 340 -13.06 2.78 6.99
CA GLY A 340 -13.91 1.72 6.46
C GLY A 340 -13.42 1.05 5.17
N ALA A 341 -12.36 1.57 4.54
CA ALA A 341 -11.66 0.87 3.46
C ALA A 341 -10.84 -0.30 4.01
N ASP A 342 -10.78 -1.38 3.23
CA ASP A 342 -10.02 -2.59 3.53
C ASP A 342 -9.09 -3.01 2.39
N ASP A 343 -9.06 -2.26 1.29
CA ASP A 343 -8.28 -2.58 0.10
C ASP A 343 -7.60 -1.33 -0.46
N LEU A 344 -6.26 -1.37 -0.61
CA LEU A 344 -5.46 -0.30 -1.23
C LEU A 344 -5.15 -0.57 -2.71
N ASP A 345 -5.97 -1.38 -3.36
CA ASP A 345 -5.82 -1.78 -4.75
C ASP A 345 -4.60 -2.64 -5.04
N GLY A 346 -3.54 -2.07 -5.61
CA GLY A 346 -2.34 -2.79 -5.99
C GLY A 346 -1.21 -1.90 -6.48
N THR A 347 -0.16 -2.51 -7.02
CA THR A 347 1.06 -1.80 -7.48
C THR A 347 0.83 -0.85 -8.65
N VAL A 348 -0.29 -1.02 -9.39
CA VAL A 348 -0.71 -0.22 -10.56
C VAL A 348 0.49 0.31 -11.35
N ARG A 349 1.13 -0.53 -12.16
CA ARG A 349 2.44 -0.19 -12.76
C ARG A 349 2.40 0.93 -13.80
N GLU A 350 1.25 1.16 -14.42
CA GLU A 350 1.04 2.17 -15.45
C GLU A 350 -0.42 2.65 -15.32
N GLU A 351 -0.63 3.91 -14.94
CA GLU A 351 -1.99 4.49 -14.78
C GLU A 351 -2.13 5.69 -15.71
N HIS A 352 -3.00 5.59 -16.72
CA HIS A 352 -3.19 6.65 -17.71
C HIS A 352 -4.41 7.52 -17.44
N ILE A 353 -5.49 6.96 -16.90
CA ILE A 353 -6.79 7.62 -16.92
C ILE A 353 -6.83 8.81 -15.95
N TYR A 354 -6.36 8.63 -14.71
CA TYR A 354 -6.32 9.70 -13.71
C TYR A 354 -5.18 10.67 -13.93
N HIS A 355 -4.02 10.21 -14.40
CA HIS A 355 -2.92 11.11 -14.73
C HIS A 355 -3.27 12.04 -15.91
N MET A 356 -3.98 11.54 -16.92
CA MET A 356 -4.54 12.41 -17.97
C MET A 356 -5.58 13.40 -17.43
N ALA A 357 -6.25 13.07 -16.31
CA ALA A 357 -7.19 13.94 -15.63
C ALA A 357 -6.56 14.84 -14.54
N GLY A 358 -5.23 14.89 -14.45
CA GLY A 358 -4.50 15.81 -13.57
C GLY A 358 -4.03 15.22 -12.24
N ALA A 359 -4.10 13.90 -12.03
CA ALA A 359 -3.53 13.29 -10.82
C ALA A 359 -2.01 13.51 -10.75
N SER A 360 -1.52 13.94 -9.58
CA SER A 360 -0.10 14.22 -9.30
C SER A 360 0.64 13.03 -8.68
N THR A 361 -0.02 11.88 -8.54
CA THR A 361 0.53 10.66 -7.95
C THR A 361 1.62 10.03 -8.81
N PRO A 362 2.41 9.09 -8.26
CA PRO A 362 3.28 8.24 -9.07
C PRO A 362 2.49 7.39 -10.09
N GLN A 363 3.13 7.07 -11.21
CA GLN A 363 2.58 6.16 -12.23
C GLN A 363 2.40 4.71 -11.73
N GLY A 364 3.08 4.36 -10.63
CA GLY A 364 2.92 3.10 -9.92
C GLY A 364 3.67 3.11 -8.59
N LEU A 365 3.27 2.22 -7.69
CA LEU A 365 3.89 2.05 -6.37
C LEU A 365 4.61 0.71 -6.27
N ALA A 366 5.78 0.72 -5.65
CA ALA A 366 6.47 -0.51 -5.30
C ALA A 366 5.69 -1.26 -4.22
N ARG A 367 5.85 -2.59 -4.20
CA ARG A 367 5.23 -3.43 -3.16
C ARG A 367 5.64 -2.97 -1.76
N SER A 368 6.92 -2.69 -1.54
CA SER A 368 7.45 -2.23 -0.25
C SER A 368 6.78 -0.93 0.24
N GLU A 369 6.44 -0.03 -0.68
CA GLU A 369 5.74 1.22 -0.34
C GLU A 369 4.30 0.95 0.08
N LEU A 370 3.58 0.09 -0.65
CA LEU A 370 2.23 -0.35 -0.25
C LEU A 370 2.24 -1.04 1.11
N LEU A 371 3.20 -1.93 1.37
CA LEU A 371 3.33 -2.58 2.68
C LEU A 371 3.54 -1.55 3.77
N ARG A 372 4.48 -0.62 3.59
CA ARG A 372 4.75 0.45 4.54
C ARG A 372 3.50 1.30 4.79
N LEU A 373 2.77 1.71 3.74
CA LEU A 373 1.54 2.48 3.88
C LEU A 373 0.50 1.73 4.72
N ILE A 374 0.35 0.42 4.51
CA ILE A 374 -0.59 -0.43 5.24
C ILE A 374 -0.15 -0.60 6.72
N GLU A 375 1.13 -0.91 6.94
CA GLU A 375 1.70 -1.15 8.27
C GLU A 375 1.67 0.12 9.13
N ASP A 376 2.04 1.26 8.56
CA ASP A 376 1.98 2.58 9.21
C ASP A 376 0.54 2.97 9.61
N ALA A 377 -0.47 2.50 8.85
CA ALA A 377 -1.89 2.65 9.20
C ALA A 377 -2.34 1.71 10.33
N GLY A 378 -1.43 0.89 10.88
CA GLY A 378 -1.72 -0.11 11.91
C GLY A 378 -2.50 -1.32 11.37
N ARG A 379 -2.38 -1.61 10.07
CA ARG A 379 -3.06 -2.73 9.39
C ARG A 379 -2.05 -3.78 8.95
N ARG A 380 -2.55 -4.98 8.67
CA ARG A 380 -1.76 -6.11 8.19
C ARG A 380 -1.92 -6.27 6.68
N PRO A 381 -0.85 -6.15 5.88
CA PRO A 381 -0.94 -6.28 4.43
C PRO A 381 -1.22 -7.72 4.00
N ILE A 382 -2.22 -7.91 3.17
CA ILE A 382 -2.63 -9.21 2.60
C ILE A 382 -2.59 -9.12 1.09
N GLU A 383 -1.60 -9.81 0.50
CA GLU A 383 -1.59 -10.00 -0.94
C GLU A 383 -2.77 -10.89 -1.33
N ARG A 384 -3.57 -10.41 -2.28
CA ARG A 384 -4.71 -11.14 -2.84
C ARG A 384 -4.59 -11.20 -4.36
N ASP A 385 -5.30 -12.14 -4.94
CA ASP A 385 -5.54 -12.11 -6.38
C ASP A 385 -6.76 -11.24 -6.71
N THR A 386 -7.18 -11.26 -7.98
CA THR A 386 -8.36 -10.55 -8.46
C THR A 386 -9.64 -10.93 -7.73
N LEU A 387 -9.77 -12.20 -7.34
CA LEU A 387 -10.97 -12.76 -6.74
C LEU A 387 -10.94 -12.71 -5.21
N TYR A 388 -10.01 -11.95 -4.61
CA TYR A 388 -9.82 -11.82 -3.16
C TYR A 388 -9.41 -13.13 -2.47
N ARG A 389 -8.86 -14.08 -3.23
CA ARG A 389 -8.18 -15.23 -2.63
C ARG A 389 -6.82 -14.73 -2.16
N VAL A 390 -6.46 -15.06 -0.92
CA VAL A 390 -5.14 -14.71 -0.39
C VAL A 390 -4.09 -15.40 -1.23
N VAL A 391 -3.14 -14.63 -1.76
CA VAL A 391 -1.97 -15.16 -2.47
C VAL A 391 -1.00 -15.62 -1.39
N SER A 392 -1.31 -16.77 -0.81
CA SER A 392 -0.41 -17.48 0.09
C SER A 392 0.54 -18.34 -0.74
N GLY A 393 1.83 -18.37 -0.40
CA GLY A 393 2.59 -19.61 -0.56
C GLY A 393 2.03 -20.63 0.44
N ALA A 394 0.88 -21.25 0.10
CA ALA A 394 0.11 -22.27 0.83
C ALA A 394 -0.29 -21.96 2.30
N ASP A 395 -1.60 -21.82 2.52
CA ASP A 395 -2.41 -22.01 3.73
C ASP A 395 -1.70 -22.08 5.10
N TRP A 396 -1.99 -21.15 6.02
CA TRP A 396 -1.90 -21.45 7.46
C TRP A 396 -2.72 -20.51 8.38
N ARG A 397 -3.20 -21.09 9.48
CA ARG A 397 -3.38 -20.51 10.82
C ARG A 397 -2.88 -21.53 11.83
N LEU A 398 -2.23 -21.09 12.91
CA LEU A 398 -1.70 -21.96 13.98
C LEU A 398 -2.11 -21.42 15.36
N ASP A 399 -2.72 -22.27 16.19
CA ASP A 399 -3.01 -22.02 17.62
C ASP A 399 -1.94 -22.72 18.48
N VAL A 400 -0.94 -22.02 19.04
CA VAL A 400 -0.03 -22.54 20.10
C VAL A 400 0.58 -21.36 20.92
N PRO A 401 0.84 -21.49 22.24
CA PRO A 401 1.22 -20.39 23.15
C PRO A 401 2.67 -19.88 22.97
N ALA A 402 2.93 -18.66 23.45
CA ALA A 402 4.23 -17.98 23.37
C ALA A 402 5.37 -18.68 24.17
N PRO A 403 6.62 -18.69 23.67
CA PRO A 403 7.76 -19.20 24.43
C PRO A 403 8.52 -18.09 25.19
N ASP A 404 8.82 -18.36 26.47
CA ASP A 404 9.75 -17.65 27.36
C ASP A 404 11.25 -17.94 27.06
N ALA A 405 11.61 -18.28 25.82
CA ALA A 405 12.95 -18.75 25.48
C ALA A 405 13.83 -17.66 24.81
N THR A 406 15.08 -17.53 25.27
CA THR A 406 16.14 -16.73 24.65
C THR A 406 16.44 -17.26 23.23
N LEU A 407 16.42 -16.38 22.22
CA LEU A 407 16.70 -16.72 20.82
C LEU A 407 18.21 -16.80 20.57
N ARG A 408 18.72 -17.94 20.08
CA ARG A 408 20.14 -18.10 19.73
C ARG A 408 20.34 -17.77 18.26
N ILE A 409 21.19 -16.79 17.95
CA ILE A 409 21.46 -16.37 16.57
C ILE A 409 22.94 -16.45 16.21
N GLY A 410 23.22 -16.90 14.99
CA GLY A 410 24.56 -16.88 14.39
C GLY A 410 24.69 -15.77 13.36
N ALA A 411 25.75 -14.97 13.39
CA ALA A 411 26.01 -13.96 12.37
C ALA A 411 27.46 -13.96 11.89
N VAL A 412 27.68 -13.46 10.67
CA VAL A 412 29.04 -13.34 10.13
C VAL A 412 29.74 -12.13 10.75
N ALA A 413 30.99 -12.30 11.18
CA ALA A 413 31.81 -11.25 11.80
C ALA A 413 32.43 -10.28 10.76
N TYR A 414 31.62 -9.79 9.82
CA TYR A 414 32.06 -8.86 8.76
C TYR A 414 31.40 -7.50 8.90
N ARG A 415 32.07 -6.45 8.41
CA ARG A 415 31.55 -5.07 8.49
C ARG A 415 30.13 -4.92 7.92
N ASN A 416 29.80 -5.66 6.86
CA ASN A 416 28.49 -5.63 6.20
C ASN A 416 27.35 -6.28 6.99
N ALA A 417 27.63 -7.06 8.04
CA ALA A 417 26.59 -7.59 8.93
C ALA A 417 26.19 -6.59 10.02
N TRP A 418 27.00 -5.57 10.27
CA TRP A 418 26.84 -4.65 11.39
C TRP A 418 25.44 -3.98 11.44
N PRO A 419 24.87 -3.43 10.34
CA PRO A 419 23.51 -2.88 10.39
C PRO A 419 22.45 -3.93 10.73
N LEU A 420 22.67 -5.20 10.39
CA LEU A 420 21.71 -6.27 10.62
C LEU A 420 21.79 -6.87 12.03
N THR A 421 22.91 -6.68 12.74
CA THR A 421 23.15 -7.25 14.07
C THR A 421 23.15 -6.22 15.20
N ARG A 422 23.35 -4.93 14.90
CA ARG A 422 23.54 -3.87 15.90
C ARG A 422 22.45 -3.84 16.98
N PHE A 423 21.17 -3.90 16.59
CA PHE A 423 20.05 -3.85 17.53
C PHE A 423 19.71 -5.22 18.15
N LEU A 424 20.35 -6.29 17.70
CA LEU A 424 20.24 -7.63 18.29
C LEU A 424 21.28 -7.86 19.37
N ALA A 425 22.47 -7.26 19.24
CA ALA A 425 23.55 -7.36 20.23
C ALA A 425 23.16 -6.79 21.61
N ASP A 426 22.27 -5.79 21.64
CA ASP A 426 21.80 -5.14 22.86
C ASP A 426 20.47 -5.74 23.40
N ASP A 427 19.86 -6.72 22.71
CA ASP A 427 18.58 -7.31 23.12
C ASP A 427 18.81 -8.42 24.17
N PRO A 428 18.30 -8.28 25.41
CA PRO A 428 18.53 -9.25 26.49
C PRO A 428 17.87 -10.62 26.24
N GLY A 429 16.96 -10.71 25.26
CA GLY A 429 16.32 -11.95 24.81
C GLY A 429 17.03 -12.64 23.64
N VAL A 430 18.23 -12.17 23.25
CA VAL A 430 18.99 -12.69 22.12
C VAL A 430 20.40 -13.09 22.56
N HIS A 431 20.83 -14.29 22.19
CA HIS A 431 22.22 -14.73 22.29
C HIS A 431 22.86 -14.67 20.90
N LEU A 432 23.65 -13.64 20.62
CA LEU A 432 24.38 -13.47 19.36
C LEU A 432 25.76 -14.15 19.43
N GLN A 433 26.03 -15.02 18.45
CA GLN A 433 27.31 -15.68 18.24
C GLN A 433 27.88 -15.30 16.87
N GLU A 434 29.10 -14.76 16.84
CA GLU A 434 29.74 -14.28 15.60
C GLU A 434 30.88 -15.21 15.15
N GLY A 435 30.99 -15.45 13.84
CA GLY A 435 32.04 -16.28 13.26
C GLY A 435 32.17 -16.16 11.75
N HIS A 436 32.94 -17.06 11.14
CA HIS A 436 33.05 -17.15 9.69
C HIS A 436 31.77 -17.72 9.05
N PRO A 437 31.47 -17.40 7.78
CA PRO A 437 30.25 -17.86 7.11
C PRO A 437 30.08 -19.39 7.10
N SER A 438 31.17 -20.15 7.01
CA SER A 438 31.16 -21.61 7.12
C SER A 438 30.83 -22.12 8.53
N GLU A 439 31.28 -21.42 9.58
CA GLU A 439 30.97 -21.73 10.98
C GLU A 439 29.50 -21.42 11.30
N VAL A 440 29.01 -20.27 10.86
CA VAL A 440 27.60 -19.85 11.01
C VAL A 440 26.65 -20.85 10.35
N ALA A 441 27.00 -21.34 9.16
CA ALA A 441 26.25 -22.40 8.49
C ALA A 441 26.26 -23.72 9.26
N ARG A 442 27.41 -24.10 9.83
CA ARG A 442 27.56 -25.30 10.66
C ARG A 442 26.71 -25.20 11.93
N TRP A 443 26.75 -24.08 12.64
CA TRP A 443 25.97 -23.88 13.87
C TRP A 443 24.47 -24.04 13.65
N LEU A 444 23.94 -23.56 12.53
CA LEU A 444 22.52 -23.73 12.19
C LEU A 444 22.18 -25.20 11.89
N ALA A 445 23.04 -25.86 11.10
CA ALA A 445 22.89 -27.28 10.75
C ALA A 445 22.93 -28.19 12.00
N ASP A 446 23.86 -27.92 12.91
CA ASP A 446 24.05 -28.68 14.16
C ASP A 446 23.00 -28.31 15.23
N GLY A 447 22.22 -27.24 15.04
CA GLY A 447 21.22 -26.75 16.00
C GLY A 447 21.79 -26.00 17.20
N GLU A 448 23.03 -25.54 17.09
CA GLU A 448 23.67 -24.64 18.05
C GLU A 448 23.00 -23.25 18.06
N VAL A 449 22.49 -22.80 16.90
CA VAL A 449 21.68 -21.58 16.76
C VAL A 449 20.32 -21.86 16.12
N ASP A 450 19.34 -21.02 16.42
CA ASP A 450 17.95 -21.13 15.93
C ASP A 450 17.75 -20.41 14.58
N LEU A 451 18.50 -19.32 14.38
CA LEU A 451 18.45 -18.47 13.19
C LEU A 451 19.87 -17.96 12.88
N ALA A 452 20.26 -17.92 11.61
CA ALA A 452 21.60 -17.52 11.22
C ALA A 452 21.60 -16.55 10.01
N LEU A 453 22.54 -15.60 9.98
CA LEU A 453 22.83 -14.78 8.80
C LEU A 453 23.64 -15.62 7.82
N LEU A 454 22.91 -16.42 7.05
CA LEU A 454 23.40 -17.59 6.36
C LEU A 454 23.83 -17.25 4.92
N PRO A 455 25.00 -17.73 4.45
CA PRO A 455 25.34 -17.68 3.04
C PRO A 455 24.30 -18.43 2.22
N VAL A 456 23.79 -17.82 1.14
CA VAL A 456 22.75 -18.46 0.31
C VAL A 456 23.22 -19.79 -0.30
N GLY A 457 24.52 -19.99 -0.51
CA GLY A 457 25.07 -21.28 -0.94
C GLY A 457 24.87 -22.41 0.09
N ALA A 458 24.79 -22.09 1.38
CA ALA A 458 24.44 -23.03 2.45
C ALA A 458 22.92 -23.20 2.58
N LEU A 459 22.14 -22.11 2.40
CA LEU A 459 20.68 -22.18 2.32
C LEU A 459 20.22 -23.24 1.30
N LEU A 460 20.85 -23.26 0.12
CA LEU A 460 20.50 -24.17 -0.99
C LEU A 460 20.89 -25.64 -0.77
N THR A 461 21.37 -26.00 0.43
CA THR A 461 21.65 -27.39 0.78
C THR A 461 20.57 -28.05 1.63
N ASP A 462 19.66 -27.25 2.19
CA ASP A 462 18.56 -27.73 3.02
C ASP A 462 17.23 -27.07 2.61
N PRO A 463 16.28 -27.81 2.01
CA PRO A 463 15.00 -27.27 1.56
C PRO A 463 14.04 -26.96 2.74
N GLY A 464 14.39 -27.39 3.96
CA GLY A 464 13.67 -27.12 5.19
C GLY A 464 13.91 -25.71 5.77
N LEU A 465 14.92 -25.00 5.27
CA LEU A 465 15.23 -23.65 5.73
C LEU A 465 14.28 -22.60 5.14
N ARG A 466 14.06 -21.54 5.91
CA ARG A 466 13.20 -20.40 5.55
C ARG A 466 13.96 -19.10 5.78
N ILE A 467 13.80 -18.16 4.86
CA ILE A 467 14.42 -16.83 4.88
C ILE A 467 13.54 -15.85 5.67
N VAL A 468 14.13 -15.06 6.55
CA VAL A 468 13.48 -13.89 7.16
C VAL A 468 13.30 -12.82 6.07
N PRO A 469 12.08 -12.31 5.83
CA PRO A 469 11.81 -11.36 4.75
C PRO A 469 12.58 -10.03 4.84
N ASP A 470 12.54 -9.30 3.72
CA ASP A 470 12.92 -7.88 3.55
C ASP A 470 14.41 -7.52 3.62
N LEU A 471 15.26 -8.35 4.25
CA LEU A 471 16.67 -8.03 4.45
C LEU A 471 17.62 -9.14 3.99
N ALA A 472 18.72 -8.71 3.39
CA ALA A 472 19.81 -9.55 2.93
C ALA A 472 21.14 -8.80 2.98
N ILE A 473 22.23 -9.50 2.68
CA ILE A 473 23.51 -8.90 2.28
C ILE A 473 23.67 -9.21 0.80
N GLY A 474 23.50 -8.20 -0.05
CA GLY A 474 23.66 -8.31 -1.50
C GLY A 474 24.44 -7.15 -2.10
N CYS A 475 24.45 -7.09 -3.42
CA CYS A 475 24.97 -5.97 -4.21
C CYS A 475 24.15 -5.78 -5.48
N ASP A 476 24.21 -4.57 -6.06
CA ASP A 476 23.70 -4.30 -7.41
C ASP A 476 24.82 -3.75 -8.30
N GLY A 477 25.73 -4.65 -8.71
CA GLY A 477 26.99 -4.28 -9.35
C GLY A 477 28.19 -4.67 -8.47
N PRO A 478 29.29 -3.89 -8.49
CA PRO A 478 30.47 -4.17 -7.68
C PRO A 478 30.15 -4.26 -6.18
N VAL A 479 30.65 -5.29 -5.50
CA VAL A 479 30.46 -5.50 -4.05
C VAL A 479 31.71 -5.18 -3.23
N GLU A 480 32.85 -4.96 -3.88
CA GLU A 480 34.17 -4.61 -3.33
C GLU A 480 34.79 -5.62 -2.33
N SER A 481 34.01 -6.60 -1.91
CA SER A 481 34.30 -7.51 -0.80
C SER A 481 34.20 -8.99 -1.21
N VAL A 482 34.02 -9.29 -2.50
CA VAL A 482 34.07 -10.65 -3.06
C VAL A 482 34.78 -10.59 -4.40
N LEU A 483 36.07 -10.93 -4.39
CA LEU A 483 36.99 -10.68 -5.50
C LEU A 483 37.71 -11.96 -5.94
N LEU A 484 37.88 -12.14 -7.24
CA LEU A 484 38.93 -12.99 -7.83
C LEU A 484 40.20 -12.16 -8.00
N VAL A 485 41.31 -12.61 -7.42
CA VAL A 485 42.56 -11.85 -7.37
C VAL A 485 43.74 -12.68 -7.87
N ALA A 486 44.65 -12.05 -8.60
CA ALA A 486 45.87 -12.69 -9.13
C ALA A 486 46.99 -11.68 -9.44
N GLU A 487 48.21 -12.18 -9.62
CA GLU A 487 49.36 -11.40 -10.12
C GLU A 487 49.39 -11.29 -11.65
N GLN A 488 48.76 -12.23 -12.35
CA GLN A 488 48.69 -12.31 -13.80
C GLN A 488 47.23 -12.15 -14.29
N PRO A 489 46.99 -11.80 -15.56
CA PRO A 489 45.64 -11.68 -16.10
C PRO A 489 44.98 -13.06 -16.33
N PRO A 490 43.63 -13.14 -16.46
CA PRO A 490 42.86 -14.39 -16.51
C PRO A 490 43.31 -15.41 -17.56
N GLU A 491 43.81 -14.94 -18.71
CA GLU A 491 44.24 -15.79 -19.82
C GLU A 491 45.52 -16.58 -19.49
N ARG A 492 46.20 -16.22 -18.40
CA ARG A 492 47.42 -16.86 -17.91
C ARG A 492 47.18 -17.78 -16.72
N TRP A 493 45.98 -17.80 -16.12
CA TRP A 493 45.72 -18.56 -14.90
C TRP A 493 45.73 -20.06 -15.18
N ARG A 494 46.59 -20.81 -14.49
CA ARG A 494 46.57 -22.29 -14.52
C ARG A 494 45.65 -22.87 -13.46
N ARG A 495 45.49 -22.16 -12.34
CA ARG A 495 44.72 -22.62 -11.20
C ARG A 495 43.96 -21.48 -10.52
N VAL A 496 42.74 -21.77 -10.07
CA VAL A 496 41.97 -20.87 -9.18
C VAL A 496 41.71 -21.58 -7.85
N LEU A 497 42.13 -20.96 -6.75
CA LEU A 497 41.86 -21.40 -5.40
C LEU A 497 40.54 -20.79 -4.91
N LEU A 498 39.57 -21.64 -4.59
CA LEU A 498 38.30 -21.22 -4.04
C LEU A 498 38.35 -21.31 -2.51
N ASP A 499 38.23 -20.16 -1.84
CA ASP A 499 38.29 -20.12 -0.39
C ASP A 499 37.03 -20.73 0.25
N GLY A 500 37.21 -21.79 1.03
CA GLY A 500 36.14 -22.49 1.75
C GLY A 500 35.43 -21.66 2.82
N VAL A 501 35.83 -20.41 3.09
CA VAL A 501 35.18 -19.52 4.08
C VAL A 501 33.73 -19.16 3.68
N SER A 502 33.40 -19.06 2.39
CA SER A 502 32.02 -18.78 1.94
C SER A 502 31.60 -19.68 0.80
N ARG A 503 30.63 -20.56 1.08
CA ARG A 503 30.02 -21.44 0.09
C ARG A 503 29.36 -20.66 -1.05
N THR A 504 28.73 -19.51 -0.77
CA THR A 504 28.13 -18.68 -1.83
C THR A 504 29.18 -18.21 -2.83
N SER A 505 30.31 -17.69 -2.34
CA SER A 505 31.35 -17.12 -3.20
C SER A 505 32.07 -18.19 -4.01
N VAL A 506 32.29 -19.38 -3.42
CA VAL A 506 32.79 -20.58 -4.12
C VAL A 506 31.88 -20.97 -5.27
N LEU A 507 30.57 -21.09 -5.00
CA LEU A 507 29.57 -21.47 -6.01
C LEU A 507 29.46 -20.43 -7.13
N LEU A 508 29.43 -19.13 -6.77
CA LEU A 508 29.40 -18.05 -7.75
C LEU A 508 30.65 -18.06 -8.63
N ALA A 509 31.84 -18.18 -8.05
CA ALA A 509 33.09 -18.25 -8.81
C ALA A 509 33.10 -19.45 -9.76
N ARG A 510 32.68 -20.64 -9.31
CA ARG A 510 32.55 -21.83 -10.17
C ARG A 510 31.62 -21.57 -11.35
N LEU A 511 30.44 -21.02 -11.10
CA LEU A 511 29.48 -20.70 -12.17
C LEU A 511 30.07 -19.72 -13.18
N LEU A 512 30.70 -18.63 -12.71
CA LEU A 512 31.27 -17.60 -13.57
C LEU A 512 32.45 -18.11 -14.41
N LEU A 513 33.30 -18.97 -13.85
CA LEU A 513 34.48 -19.54 -14.51
C LEU A 513 34.15 -20.68 -15.47
N THR A 514 33.01 -21.35 -15.31
CA THR A 514 32.67 -22.54 -16.12
C THR A 514 31.52 -22.32 -17.10
N ARG A 515 30.61 -21.39 -16.81
CA ARG A 515 29.41 -21.12 -17.63
C ARG A 515 29.13 -19.64 -17.85
N GLY A 516 29.65 -18.78 -16.98
CA GLY A 516 29.47 -17.34 -17.07
C GLY A 516 30.53 -16.65 -17.92
N PRO A 517 30.56 -15.31 -17.90
CA PRO A 517 31.41 -14.50 -18.77
C PRO A 517 32.91 -14.66 -18.56
N LEU A 518 33.36 -15.34 -17.50
CA LEU A 518 34.78 -15.61 -17.28
C LEU A 518 35.26 -16.87 -17.99
N ALA A 519 34.36 -17.76 -18.41
CA ALA A 519 34.72 -19.01 -19.08
C ALA A 519 35.55 -18.76 -20.35
N ASP A 520 35.19 -17.76 -21.15
CA ASP A 520 35.90 -17.40 -22.40
C ASP A 520 37.18 -16.60 -22.16
N ARG A 521 37.43 -16.17 -20.91
CA ARG A 521 38.58 -15.32 -20.53
C ARG A 521 39.69 -16.10 -19.85
N VAL A 522 39.42 -17.33 -19.43
CA VAL A 522 40.37 -18.21 -18.78
C VAL A 522 40.83 -19.31 -19.74
N ARG A 523 41.82 -20.09 -19.33
CA ARG A 523 42.34 -21.19 -20.14
C ARG A 523 41.37 -22.37 -20.14
N ASP A 524 41.30 -23.09 -21.26
CA ASP A 524 40.51 -24.32 -21.38
C ASP A 524 40.97 -25.42 -20.39
N ASP A 525 42.24 -25.41 -19.99
CA ASP A 525 42.85 -26.35 -19.04
C ASP A 525 42.92 -25.82 -17.60
N LEU A 526 42.13 -24.81 -17.25
CA LEU A 526 42.10 -24.19 -15.92
C LEU A 526 41.67 -25.20 -14.83
N GLU A 527 42.49 -25.34 -13.79
CA GLU A 527 42.18 -26.15 -12.62
C GLU A 527 41.48 -25.32 -11.52
N ILE A 528 40.26 -25.70 -11.13
CA ILE A 528 39.51 -25.04 -10.05
C ILE A 528 39.57 -25.90 -8.79
N VAL A 529 40.27 -25.42 -7.76
CA VAL A 529 40.62 -26.19 -6.56
C VAL A 529 40.01 -25.56 -5.31
N ASP A 530 39.34 -26.36 -4.47
CA ASP A 530 38.88 -25.91 -3.16
C ASP A 530 40.08 -25.81 -2.19
N ALA A 531 40.28 -24.64 -1.62
CA ALA A 531 41.30 -24.39 -0.61
C ALA A 531 40.71 -24.56 0.80
N ALA A 532 41.58 -24.79 1.79
CA ALA A 532 41.17 -24.75 3.19
C ALA A 532 40.64 -23.34 3.53
N PRO A 533 39.62 -23.21 4.40
CA PRO A 533 39.08 -21.91 4.77
C PRO A 533 40.18 -20.94 5.23
N GLY A 534 40.27 -19.78 4.57
CA GLY A 534 41.21 -18.70 4.88
C GLY A 534 42.60 -18.86 4.26
N SER A 535 42.88 -19.96 3.54
CA SER A 535 44.22 -20.22 2.99
C SER A 535 44.39 -19.84 1.51
N ALA A 536 43.32 -19.37 0.84
CA ALA A 536 43.35 -19.16 -0.61
C ALA A 536 44.27 -17.99 -1.01
N LEU A 537 44.28 -16.91 -0.23
CA LEU A 537 45.09 -15.71 -0.49
C LEU A 537 46.59 -15.99 -0.44
N ASP A 538 47.04 -16.82 0.51
CA ASP A 538 48.45 -17.18 0.67
C ASP A 538 48.97 -17.99 -0.53
N GLY A 539 48.10 -18.78 -1.16
CA GLY A 539 48.42 -19.57 -2.35
C GLY A 539 48.34 -18.80 -3.67
N ALA A 540 47.81 -17.57 -3.68
CA ALA A 540 47.70 -16.76 -4.88
C ALA A 540 49.06 -16.17 -5.26
N ALA A 541 49.78 -16.78 -6.21
CA ALA A 541 51.08 -16.31 -6.71
C ALA A 541 51.30 -16.74 -8.17
N GLY A 542 52.02 -15.93 -8.95
CA GLY A 542 52.29 -16.23 -10.35
C GLY A 542 51.02 -16.42 -11.17
N ASP A 543 50.83 -17.63 -11.71
CA ASP A 543 49.68 -18.04 -12.53
C ASP A 543 48.52 -18.65 -11.71
N VAL A 544 48.52 -18.48 -10.39
CA VAL A 544 47.44 -18.94 -9.49
C VAL A 544 46.60 -17.76 -9.01
N ALA A 545 45.30 -17.82 -9.28
CA ALA A 545 44.30 -16.88 -8.77
C ALA A 545 43.61 -17.42 -7.51
N ALA A 546 43.00 -16.54 -6.72
CA ALA A 546 42.20 -16.92 -5.55
C ALA A 546 40.91 -16.10 -5.44
N VAL A 547 39.87 -16.73 -4.89
CA VAL A 547 38.68 -16.01 -4.41
C VAL A 547 38.97 -15.50 -2.99
N VAL A 548 38.75 -14.21 -2.76
CA VAL A 548 38.94 -13.56 -1.45
C VAL A 548 37.67 -12.82 -1.08
N ILE A 549 37.26 -12.91 0.18
CA ILE A 549 35.99 -12.38 0.67
C ILE A 549 36.13 -11.54 1.95
N GLY A 550 35.12 -10.71 2.20
CA GLY A 550 34.99 -9.93 3.43
C GLY A 550 36.01 -8.81 3.53
N ASP A 551 36.36 -8.44 4.76
CA ASP A 551 37.25 -7.29 5.02
C ASP A 551 38.69 -7.52 4.49
N VAL A 552 39.12 -8.77 4.34
CA VAL A 552 40.41 -9.12 3.73
C VAL A 552 40.47 -8.69 2.26
N ALA A 553 39.37 -8.78 1.52
CA ALA A 553 39.32 -8.35 0.12
C ALA A 553 39.48 -6.83 -0.04
N ARG A 554 39.17 -6.05 1.01
CA ARG A 554 39.35 -4.60 1.04
C ARG A 554 40.80 -4.17 1.34
N ALA A 555 41.63 -5.09 1.84
CA ALA A 555 43.02 -4.83 2.26
C ALA A 555 44.06 -5.71 1.52
N LEU A 556 43.91 -5.85 0.19
CA LEU A 556 44.74 -6.76 -0.61
C LEU A 556 46.18 -6.23 -0.88
N PRO A 557 47.20 -7.11 -0.89
CA PRO A 557 48.56 -6.77 -1.30
C PRO A 557 48.64 -6.16 -2.71
N ALA A 558 49.56 -5.21 -2.92
CA ALA A 558 49.76 -4.54 -4.22
C ALA A 558 50.18 -5.50 -5.36
N ARG A 559 50.84 -6.62 -5.02
CA ARG A 559 51.26 -7.65 -6.01
C ARG A 559 50.06 -8.27 -6.75
N LEU A 560 48.88 -8.29 -6.12
CA LEU A 560 47.63 -8.80 -6.71
C LEU A 560 46.92 -7.68 -7.49
N GLY A 561 47.55 -7.29 -8.60
CA GLY A 561 47.11 -6.18 -9.45
C GLY A 561 45.89 -6.51 -10.33
N HIS A 562 45.62 -7.78 -10.61
CA HIS A 562 44.45 -8.20 -11.36
C HIS A 562 43.32 -8.60 -10.42
N ARG A 563 42.24 -7.81 -10.40
CA ARG A 563 41.09 -7.96 -9.50
C ARG A 563 39.81 -7.98 -10.32
N ILE A 564 38.98 -8.99 -10.10
CA ILE A 564 37.67 -9.14 -10.74
C ILE A 564 36.62 -9.22 -9.64
N ASP A 565 35.68 -8.28 -9.64
CA ASP A 565 34.56 -8.26 -8.69
C ASP A 565 33.45 -9.21 -9.17
N LEU A 566 33.11 -10.20 -8.34
CA LEU A 566 32.14 -11.21 -8.75
C LEU A 566 30.70 -10.67 -8.80
N GLY A 567 30.37 -9.67 -7.99
CA GLY A 567 29.08 -8.98 -8.05
C GLY A 567 28.92 -8.19 -9.35
N ALA A 568 29.99 -7.51 -9.77
CA ALA A 568 30.01 -6.77 -11.03
C ALA A 568 29.82 -7.70 -12.24
N VAL A 569 30.55 -8.82 -12.29
CA VAL A 569 30.43 -9.80 -13.38
C VAL A 569 29.05 -10.46 -13.37
N TRP A 570 28.47 -10.76 -12.19
CA TRP A 570 27.11 -11.28 -12.10
C TRP A 570 26.08 -10.28 -12.66
N LYS A 571 26.20 -9.00 -12.28
CA LYS A 571 25.31 -7.95 -12.75
C LYS A 571 25.41 -7.75 -14.25
N GLU A 572 26.63 -7.77 -14.80
CA GLU A 572 26.87 -7.73 -16.25
C GLU A 572 26.23 -8.93 -16.96
N TRP A 573 26.36 -10.13 -16.38
CA TRP A 573 25.85 -11.35 -17.00
C TRP A 573 24.33 -11.46 -16.98
N THR A 574 23.71 -11.11 -15.85
CA THR A 574 22.30 -11.42 -15.59
C THR A 574 21.39 -10.20 -15.60
N GLY A 575 21.95 -8.99 -15.48
CA GLY A 575 21.19 -7.76 -15.22
C GLY A 575 20.61 -7.66 -13.81
N LEU A 576 20.79 -8.68 -12.96
CA LEU A 576 20.16 -8.79 -11.64
C LEU A 576 21.15 -8.44 -10.50
N PRO A 577 20.65 -7.94 -9.36
CA PRO A 577 21.41 -7.91 -8.12
C PRO A 577 21.88 -9.31 -7.71
N PHE A 578 22.94 -9.40 -6.92
CA PHE A 578 23.39 -10.66 -6.31
C PHE A 578 23.12 -10.66 -4.80
N VAL A 579 22.71 -11.79 -4.26
CA VAL A 579 22.48 -11.98 -2.82
C VAL A 579 23.53 -12.93 -2.26
N PHE A 580 24.35 -12.46 -1.31
CA PHE A 580 25.42 -13.25 -0.69
C PHE A 580 24.93 -14.01 0.54
N ALA A 581 24.17 -13.35 1.41
CA ALA A 581 23.66 -13.92 2.65
C ALA A 581 22.25 -13.39 2.98
N VAL A 582 21.51 -14.19 3.74
CA VAL A 582 20.15 -13.88 4.20
C VAL A 582 19.98 -14.40 5.63
N TRP A 583 19.15 -13.74 6.42
CA TRP A 583 18.72 -14.33 7.69
C TRP A 583 17.87 -15.56 7.39
N ALA A 584 18.22 -16.73 7.93
CA ALA A 584 17.51 -17.98 7.69
C ALA A 584 17.48 -18.88 8.93
N GLY A 585 16.42 -19.69 9.06
CA GLY A 585 16.31 -20.69 10.11
C GLY A 585 15.37 -21.83 9.70
N ARG A 586 15.06 -22.73 10.65
CA ARG A 586 14.16 -23.87 10.41
C ARG A 586 12.70 -23.44 10.34
N ALA A 587 11.90 -24.10 9.51
CA ALA A 587 10.50 -23.74 9.29
C ALA A 587 9.61 -23.74 10.55
N ASP A 588 10.02 -24.39 11.63
CA ASP A 588 9.31 -24.48 12.92
C ASP A 588 9.62 -23.31 13.87
N LEU A 589 10.49 -22.37 13.48
CA LEU A 589 10.79 -21.21 14.31
C LEU A 589 9.57 -20.31 14.50
N HIS A 590 9.37 -19.86 15.73
CA HIS A 590 8.23 -19.04 16.11
C HIS A 590 8.21 -17.70 15.34
N PRO A 591 7.08 -17.28 14.72
CA PRO A 591 7.01 -16.06 13.91
C PRO A 591 7.43 -14.78 14.65
N ALA A 592 7.17 -14.69 15.96
CA ALA A 592 7.62 -13.56 16.78
C ALA A 592 9.15 -13.37 16.78
N LEU A 593 9.89 -14.47 16.77
CA LEU A 593 11.34 -14.46 16.80
C LEU A 593 11.90 -14.05 15.44
N VAL A 594 11.26 -14.52 14.36
CA VAL A 594 11.51 -14.09 12.99
C VAL A 594 11.30 -12.58 12.85
N GLU A 595 10.16 -12.08 13.35
CA GLU A 595 9.81 -10.66 13.29
C GLU A 595 10.76 -9.80 14.12
N LYS A 596 11.19 -10.27 15.30
CA LYS A 596 12.20 -9.60 16.12
C LYS A 596 13.50 -9.36 15.33
N VAL A 597 14.01 -10.40 14.66
CA VAL A 597 15.23 -10.29 13.83
C VAL A 597 15.02 -9.37 12.64
N ARG A 598 13.86 -9.46 11.97
CA ARG A 598 13.49 -8.59 10.85
C ARG A 598 13.48 -7.11 11.25
N GLN A 599 12.79 -6.78 12.34
CA GLN A 599 12.65 -5.41 12.84
C GLN A 599 13.98 -4.82 13.30
N ALA A 600 14.80 -5.60 14.00
CA ALA A 600 16.12 -5.15 14.43
C ALA A 600 17.01 -4.79 13.24
N GLY A 601 16.99 -5.61 12.18
CA GLY A 601 17.74 -5.32 10.96
C GLY A 601 17.20 -4.10 10.20
N LEU A 602 15.87 -3.93 10.12
CA LEU A 602 15.25 -2.80 9.42
C LEU A 602 15.63 -1.48 10.10
N ARG A 603 15.59 -1.46 11.43
CA ARG A 603 16.04 -0.33 12.24
C ARG A 603 17.51 0.01 12.00
N GLY A 604 18.38 -1.01 11.91
CA GLY A 604 19.80 -0.80 11.66
C GLY A 604 20.12 -0.27 10.27
N VAL A 605 19.43 -0.77 9.24
CA VAL A 605 19.55 -0.26 7.87
C VAL A 605 19.00 1.18 7.76
N ALA A 606 17.86 1.47 8.41
CA ALA A 606 17.30 2.83 8.44
C ALA A 606 18.25 3.81 9.15
N ALA A 607 18.88 3.39 10.26
CA ALA A 607 19.87 4.20 10.97
C ALA A 607 21.12 4.48 10.11
N LEU A 608 21.50 3.57 9.21
CA LEU A 608 22.58 3.80 8.25
C LEU A 608 22.23 4.89 7.22
N GLN A 609 20.95 5.04 6.86
CA GLN A 609 20.46 5.96 5.83
C GLN A 609 20.13 7.37 6.36
N GLY A 610 19.92 7.55 7.67
CA GLY A 610 19.63 8.84 8.31
C GLY A 610 20.85 9.66 8.77
N ALA A 611 20.62 10.92 9.17
CA ALA A 611 21.61 11.82 9.78
C ALA A 611 21.73 11.69 11.32
N GLY A 612 21.06 10.69 11.92
CA GLY A 612 21.08 10.47 13.36
C GLY A 612 22.39 9.85 13.84
N GLU A 613 22.86 10.27 15.01
CA GLU A 613 24.07 9.74 15.64
C GLU A 613 23.97 8.21 15.78
N LEU A 614 24.78 7.49 15.01
CA LEU A 614 25.09 6.09 15.26
C LEU A 614 25.90 6.05 16.56
N GLY A 615 25.20 6.04 17.70
CA GLY A 615 25.84 5.88 19.01
C GLY A 615 26.70 4.61 18.98
N ALA A 616 28.00 4.78 19.17
CA ALA A 616 28.92 3.68 19.37
C ALA A 616 28.39 2.88 20.57
N GLY A 617 27.92 1.65 20.34
CA GLY A 617 27.68 0.74 21.44
C GLY A 617 29.01 0.52 22.17
N ASP A 618 28.95 0.34 23.49
CA ASP A 618 30.13 0.09 24.31
C ASP A 618 30.95 -1.07 23.72
N GLY A 619 32.12 -0.76 23.13
CA GLY A 619 33.12 -1.74 22.68
C GLY A 619 33.26 -2.00 21.18
N ALA A 620 32.38 -1.49 20.29
CA ALA A 620 32.55 -1.67 18.84
C ALA A 620 33.46 -0.56 18.24
N PRO A 621 34.44 -0.89 17.38
CA PRO A 621 35.28 0.12 16.74
C PRO A 621 34.43 1.06 15.88
N PRO A 622 34.70 2.39 15.89
CA PRO A 622 33.91 3.35 15.13
C PRO A 622 33.90 3.02 13.64
N LEU A 623 32.77 3.30 12.97
CA LEU A 623 32.69 3.21 11.51
C LEU A 623 33.51 4.34 10.89
N LEU A 624 34.52 3.98 10.11
CA LEU A 624 35.32 4.96 9.38
C LEU A 624 34.53 5.49 8.17
N PRO A 625 34.89 6.66 7.62
CA PRO A 625 34.22 7.21 6.43
C PRO A 625 34.15 6.23 5.25
N ASP A 626 35.20 5.44 5.03
CA ASP A 626 35.20 4.41 3.98
C ASP A 626 34.28 3.23 4.30
N ASP A 627 34.10 2.88 5.58
CA ASP A 627 33.11 1.87 5.97
C ASP A 627 31.69 2.37 5.70
N LEU A 628 31.38 3.64 6.00
CA LEU A 628 30.07 4.20 5.70
C LEU A 628 29.78 4.25 4.20
N ARG A 629 30.77 4.63 3.39
CA ARG A 629 30.66 4.57 1.92
C ARG A 629 30.38 3.13 1.46
N TYR A 630 31.20 2.18 1.89
CA TYR A 630 31.04 0.77 1.55
C TYR A 630 29.65 0.23 1.93
N LEU A 631 29.20 0.48 3.16
CA LEU A 631 27.90 -0.02 3.64
C LEU A 631 26.72 0.65 2.93
N ARG A 632 26.85 1.90 2.46
CA ARG A 632 25.77 2.65 1.81
C ARG A 632 25.71 2.47 0.30
N GLU A 633 26.87 2.29 -0.34
CA GLU A 633 26.99 2.33 -1.79
C GLU A 633 27.29 0.96 -2.40
N ALA A 634 28.13 0.14 -1.77
CA ALA A 634 28.52 -1.17 -2.29
C ALA A 634 27.60 -2.31 -1.82
N ILE A 635 26.95 -2.14 -0.66
CA ILE A 635 26.07 -3.15 -0.07
C ILE A 635 24.60 -2.81 -0.26
N ARG A 636 23.86 -3.79 -0.79
CA ARG A 636 22.41 -3.78 -0.91
C ARG A 636 21.81 -4.60 0.22
N TYR A 637 21.09 -3.94 1.13
CA TYR A 637 20.35 -4.59 2.21
C TYR A 637 18.93 -5.05 1.87
N PRO A 638 18.14 -4.32 1.06
CA PRO A 638 16.79 -4.76 0.73
C PRO A 638 16.78 -6.11 -0.01
N LEU A 639 16.07 -7.09 0.55
CA LEU A 639 15.67 -8.33 -0.13
C LEU A 639 14.35 -8.08 -0.88
N ASP A 640 14.40 -7.17 -1.84
CA ASP A 640 13.26 -6.81 -2.67
C ASP A 640 13.05 -7.79 -3.84
N ASP A 641 12.06 -7.51 -4.69
CA ASP A 641 11.74 -8.38 -5.82
C ASP A 641 12.97 -8.60 -6.73
N ALA A 642 13.79 -7.57 -6.99
CA ALA A 642 14.99 -7.67 -7.82
C ALA A 642 16.08 -8.54 -7.16
N ALA A 643 16.32 -8.38 -5.86
CA ALA A 643 17.25 -9.23 -5.11
C ALA A 643 16.74 -10.68 -5.03
N MET A 644 15.44 -10.88 -4.83
CA MET A 644 14.81 -12.22 -4.82
C MET A 644 14.90 -12.91 -6.20
N MET A 645 14.75 -12.16 -7.28
CA MET A 645 14.98 -12.66 -8.65
C MET A 645 16.44 -13.08 -8.84
N GLY A 646 17.38 -12.25 -8.41
CA GLY A 646 18.81 -12.57 -8.42
C GLY A 646 19.12 -13.87 -7.66
N LEU A 647 18.58 -14.00 -6.44
CA LEU A 647 18.73 -15.18 -5.61
C LEU A 647 18.14 -16.44 -6.27
N ARG A 648 16.91 -16.36 -6.79
CA ARG A 648 16.26 -17.51 -7.48
C ARG A 648 17.01 -17.88 -8.76
N ARG A 649 17.50 -16.90 -9.52
CA ARG A 649 18.30 -17.15 -10.72
C ARG A 649 19.61 -17.85 -10.37
N PHE A 650 20.29 -17.41 -9.32
CA PHE A 650 21.50 -18.06 -8.82
C PHE A 650 21.22 -19.50 -8.37
N ALA A 651 20.14 -19.73 -7.61
CA ALA A 651 19.73 -21.06 -7.16
C ALA A 651 19.47 -22.01 -8.34
N ALA A 652 18.71 -21.56 -9.34
CA ALA A 652 18.40 -22.34 -10.54
C ALA A 652 19.66 -22.68 -11.35
N LEU A 653 20.58 -21.72 -11.52
CA LEU A 653 21.85 -21.96 -12.23
C LEU A 653 22.73 -22.96 -11.46
N ALA A 654 22.88 -22.78 -10.15
CA ALA A 654 23.66 -23.67 -9.31
C ALA A 654 23.11 -25.11 -9.30
N ALA A 655 21.78 -25.26 -9.22
CA ALA A 655 21.13 -26.57 -9.24
C ALA A 655 21.27 -27.25 -10.60
N ARG A 656 21.11 -26.50 -11.70
CA ARG A 656 21.27 -27.01 -13.07
C ARG A 656 22.68 -27.54 -13.35
N GLU A 657 23.70 -26.93 -12.76
CA GLU A 657 25.09 -27.38 -12.86
C GLU A 657 25.46 -28.47 -11.82
N GLY A 658 24.48 -28.95 -11.04
CA GLY A 658 24.71 -29.97 -10.02
C GLY A 658 25.56 -29.52 -8.84
N LEU A 659 25.74 -28.20 -8.65
CA LEU A 659 26.54 -27.65 -7.56
C LEU A 659 25.78 -27.60 -6.22
N VAL A 660 24.45 -27.61 -6.27
CA VAL A 660 23.55 -27.69 -5.12
C VAL A 660 22.44 -28.70 -5.40
N PRO A 661 21.85 -29.34 -4.35
CA PRO A 661 20.84 -30.37 -4.51
C PRO A 661 19.46 -29.86 -4.96
N HIS A 662 19.14 -28.57 -4.77
CA HIS A 662 17.86 -27.97 -5.13
C HIS A 662 17.96 -26.47 -5.38
N ASP A 663 16.92 -25.89 -5.99
CA ASP A 663 16.75 -24.45 -6.21
C ASP A 663 15.66 -23.80 -5.33
N ILE A 664 15.15 -24.55 -4.34
CA ILE A 664 14.09 -24.10 -3.43
C ILE A 664 14.57 -22.90 -2.60
N VAL A 665 13.79 -21.81 -2.67
CA VAL A 665 13.95 -20.59 -1.88
C VAL A 665 12.60 -20.25 -1.25
N ALA A 666 12.48 -20.38 0.07
CA ALA A 666 11.25 -20.17 0.82
C ALA A 666 11.44 -19.13 1.94
N LEU A 667 10.44 -18.30 2.18
CA LEU A 667 10.44 -17.26 3.22
C LEU A 667 9.60 -17.69 4.42
N TYR A 668 9.88 -17.15 5.60
CA TYR A 668 8.97 -17.22 6.73
C TYR A 668 7.69 -16.41 6.45
N PRO A 669 6.54 -16.85 6.99
CA PRO A 669 5.31 -16.10 6.88
C PRO A 669 5.30 -14.89 7.84
N PRO A 670 4.47 -13.85 7.56
CA PRO A 670 4.37 -12.69 8.43
C PRO A 670 3.79 -13.05 9.82
N ALA A 671 4.34 -12.47 10.88
CA ALA A 671 3.92 -12.71 12.27
C ALA A 671 2.57 -12.04 12.57
N ALA A 672 1.46 -12.73 12.32
CA ALA A 672 0.12 -12.13 12.35
C ALA A 672 -0.69 -12.32 13.65
N ASP A 673 -0.24 -13.08 14.66
CA ASP A 673 -1.13 -13.50 15.76
C ASP A 673 -0.51 -13.45 17.18
N LEU A 674 0.40 -12.51 17.48
CA LEU A 674 0.83 -12.29 18.87
C LEU A 674 -0.20 -11.47 19.65
N PRO A 675 -0.58 -11.88 20.89
CA PRO A 675 -1.31 -11.02 21.81
C PRO A 675 -0.53 -9.73 22.01
N ARG A 676 -1.11 -8.59 21.62
CA ARG A 676 -0.47 -7.29 21.87
C ARG A 676 -0.42 -7.07 23.38
N ALA A 677 0.79 -7.07 23.93
CA ALA A 677 1.02 -6.66 25.31
C ALA A 677 0.35 -5.28 25.55
N HIS A 678 0.01 -4.99 26.80
CA HIS A 678 -0.50 -3.68 27.22
C HIS A 678 -1.91 -3.26 26.73
N GLN A 679 -2.72 -4.11 26.07
CA GLN A 679 -4.06 -3.69 25.61
C GLN A 679 -4.96 -3.11 26.72
N ALA A 680 -5.00 -3.74 27.90
CA ALA A 680 -5.81 -3.25 29.02
C ALA A 680 -5.29 -1.91 29.58
N GLU A 681 -3.97 -1.75 29.56
CA GLU A 681 -3.27 -0.56 30.01
C GLU A 681 -3.47 0.61 29.04
N VAL A 682 -3.24 0.40 27.74
CA VAL A 682 -3.53 1.35 26.66
C VAL A 682 -4.98 1.81 26.73
N ALA A 683 -5.94 0.89 26.87
CA ALA A 683 -7.35 1.25 27.00
C ALA A 683 -7.62 2.10 28.26
N SER A 684 -6.90 1.86 29.36
CA SER A 684 -6.97 2.67 30.57
C SER A 684 -6.41 4.08 30.37
N LEU A 685 -5.24 4.19 29.73
CA LEU A 685 -4.58 5.45 29.42
C LEU A 685 -5.43 6.32 28.48
N LEU A 686 -6.00 5.74 27.42
CA LEU A 686 -6.90 6.45 26.51
C LEU A 686 -8.14 7.01 27.24
N ARG A 687 -8.73 6.23 28.17
CA ARG A 687 -9.86 6.71 28.99
C ARG A 687 -9.46 7.90 29.85
N ARG A 688 -8.35 7.77 30.60
CA ARG A 688 -7.81 8.82 31.48
C ARG A 688 -7.51 10.11 30.70
N ALA A 689 -6.75 10.00 29.61
CA ALA A 689 -6.38 11.14 28.77
C ALA A 689 -7.58 11.86 28.16
N SER A 690 -8.58 11.08 27.69
CA SER A 690 -9.81 11.64 27.10
C SER A 690 -10.70 12.40 28.10
N ARG A 691 -10.47 12.24 29.41
CA ARG A 691 -11.17 12.95 30.49
C ARG A 691 -10.40 14.16 31.01
N GLY A 692 -9.32 14.56 30.35
CA GLY A 692 -8.51 15.69 30.74
C GLY A 692 -7.31 15.35 31.64
N GLU A 693 -7.16 14.09 32.06
CA GLU A 693 -6.02 13.68 32.90
C GLU A 693 -4.70 13.85 32.15
N ARG A 694 -3.67 14.36 32.83
CA ARG A 694 -2.33 14.44 32.25
C ARG A 694 -1.66 13.07 32.28
N LEU A 695 -1.06 12.73 31.16
CA LEU A 695 -0.19 11.57 31.03
C LEU A 695 1.27 12.00 31.13
N ASP A 696 2.09 11.15 31.73
CA ASP A 696 3.55 11.29 31.71
C ASP A 696 4.13 10.78 30.38
N GLU A 697 5.44 10.99 30.18
CA GLU A 697 6.12 10.60 28.95
C GLU A 697 6.09 9.08 28.71
N GLU A 698 6.15 8.27 29.77
CA GLU A 698 6.07 6.82 29.69
C GLU A 698 4.70 6.36 29.16
N ALA A 699 3.60 6.90 29.72
CA ALA A 699 2.25 6.63 29.24
C ALA A 699 2.02 7.11 27.81
N LEU A 700 2.56 8.28 27.43
CA LEU A 700 2.46 8.79 26.06
C LEU A 700 3.23 7.91 25.07
N SER A 701 4.43 7.45 25.45
CA SER A 701 5.22 6.51 24.65
C SER A 701 4.49 5.18 24.45
N LEU A 702 3.86 4.65 25.51
CA LEU A 702 3.06 3.43 25.43
C LEU A 702 1.85 3.59 24.49
N LEU A 703 1.19 4.75 24.51
CA LEU A 703 0.12 5.07 23.57
C LEU A 703 0.65 5.22 22.13
N GLU A 704 1.81 5.85 21.94
CA GLU A 704 2.45 5.99 20.64
C GLU A 704 2.73 4.62 20.01
N GLU A 705 3.29 3.70 20.78
CA GLU A 705 3.69 2.39 20.29
C GLU A 705 2.50 1.44 20.07
N HIS A 706 1.49 1.49 20.94
CA HIS A 706 0.48 0.42 21.00
C HIS A 706 -0.96 0.85 20.76
N ALA A 707 -1.29 2.14 20.86
CA ALA A 707 -2.68 2.57 20.69
C ALA A 707 -3.10 2.50 19.20
N PRO A 708 -4.25 1.91 18.86
CA PRO A 708 -4.78 1.98 17.51
C PRO A 708 -5.12 3.43 17.13
N LEU A 709 -4.79 3.83 15.91
CA LEU A 709 -5.05 5.19 15.43
C LEU A 709 -6.53 5.62 15.59
N PRO A 710 -7.55 4.79 15.27
CA PRO A 710 -8.95 5.16 15.51
C PRO A 710 -9.26 5.49 16.98
N GLU A 711 -8.64 4.77 17.93
CA GLU A 711 -8.86 5.02 19.36
C GLU A 711 -8.14 6.28 19.84
N LEU A 712 -6.95 6.57 19.31
CA LEU A 712 -6.24 7.83 19.53
C LEU A 712 -7.03 9.02 19.02
N VAL A 713 -7.53 8.94 17.78
CA VAL A 713 -8.38 9.98 17.18
C VAL A 713 -9.62 10.22 18.04
N ALA A 714 -10.29 9.16 18.50
CA ALA A 714 -11.47 9.31 19.36
C ALA A 714 -11.15 9.93 20.73
N ALA A 715 -10.04 9.53 21.35
CA ALA A 715 -9.61 10.08 22.63
C ALA A 715 -9.22 11.56 22.51
N ALA A 716 -8.45 11.90 21.46
CA ALA A 716 -8.05 13.28 21.18
C ALA A 716 -9.25 14.15 20.81
N ALA A 717 -10.17 13.64 19.98
CA ALA A 717 -11.40 14.33 19.61
C ALA A 717 -12.29 14.64 20.82
N ARG A 718 -12.44 13.66 21.71
CA ARG A 718 -13.18 13.86 22.96
C ARG A 718 -12.53 14.91 23.86
N ARG A 719 -11.20 14.89 23.97
CA ARG A 719 -10.44 15.87 24.77
C ARG A 719 -10.59 17.28 24.19
N GLY A 720 -10.42 17.45 22.88
CA GLY A 720 -10.58 18.73 22.19
C GLY A 720 -11.98 19.34 22.35
N SER A 721 -13.03 18.50 22.43
CA SER A 721 -14.38 19.00 22.74
C SER A 721 -14.56 19.42 24.21
N SER A 722 -13.82 18.82 25.16
CA SER A 722 -13.96 19.12 26.60
C SER A 722 -13.05 20.24 27.09
N ASP A 723 -11.87 20.39 26.47
CA ASP A 723 -10.88 21.42 26.76
C ASP A 723 -10.39 21.96 25.41
N PRO A 724 -10.88 23.13 24.95
CA PRO A 724 -10.70 23.61 23.58
C PRO A 724 -9.22 23.69 23.19
N VAL A 725 -8.81 22.87 22.23
CA VAL A 725 -7.46 22.93 21.65
C VAL A 725 -7.52 23.79 20.40
N THR A 726 -6.80 24.92 20.39
CA THR A 726 -6.64 25.74 19.19
C THR A 726 -5.64 25.09 18.26
N TYR A 727 -6.05 24.83 17.02
CA TYR A 727 -5.19 24.35 15.93
C TYR A 727 -4.87 25.51 14.98
N ARG A 728 -3.58 25.75 14.69
CA ARG A 728 -3.11 26.78 13.74
C ARG A 728 -2.20 26.14 12.69
N VAL A 729 -2.27 26.65 11.45
CA VAL A 729 -1.30 26.37 10.37
C VAL A 729 -0.12 27.33 10.54
N ALA A 730 1.13 26.87 10.41
CA ALA A 730 2.31 27.69 10.70
C ALA A 730 2.47 28.88 9.74
N GLY A 731 2.98 30.01 10.27
CA GLY A 731 3.31 31.20 9.45
C GLY A 731 2.98 32.58 10.05
N GLU A 732 2.39 32.69 11.24
CA GLU A 732 2.07 33.99 11.87
C GLU A 732 2.57 34.10 13.32
N GLY A 733 3.14 35.26 13.66
CA GLY A 733 3.58 35.60 15.01
C GLY A 733 2.41 35.67 15.98
N GLY A 734 2.46 34.85 17.04
CA GLY A 734 1.51 34.89 18.14
C GLY A 734 1.97 35.77 19.30
N GLU A 735 1.02 36.35 20.04
CA GLU A 735 1.29 37.09 21.28
C GLU A 735 1.93 36.21 22.38
N PRO A 736 2.72 36.80 23.30
CA PRO A 736 3.50 36.05 24.29
C PRO A 736 2.61 35.57 25.45
N GLY A 737 2.53 34.25 25.68
CA GLY A 737 1.82 33.71 26.86
C GLY A 737 2.06 32.22 27.15
N SER A 738 2.19 31.38 26.13
CA SER A 738 2.67 29.99 26.22
C SER A 738 3.16 29.59 24.84
N ALA A 739 4.33 28.94 24.73
CA ALA A 739 4.83 28.49 23.44
C ALA A 739 3.94 27.34 22.95
N PRO A 740 3.25 27.45 21.80
CA PRO A 740 2.42 26.37 21.30
C PRO A 740 3.28 25.13 20.99
N VAL A 741 2.72 23.93 21.19
CA VAL A 741 3.39 22.69 20.78
C VAL A 741 3.25 22.56 19.28
N GLU A 742 4.35 22.74 18.55
CA GLU A 742 4.42 22.56 17.10
C GLU A 742 4.64 21.08 16.76
N VAL A 743 3.78 20.52 15.89
CA VAL A 743 3.90 19.14 15.41
C VAL A 743 4.07 19.11 13.89
N PRO A 744 5.24 19.51 13.36
CA PRO A 744 5.51 19.42 11.93
C PRO A 744 5.57 17.96 11.48
N ARG A 745 5.10 17.72 10.26
CA ARG A 745 5.34 16.47 9.55
C ARG A 745 6.83 16.39 9.19
N ARG A 746 7.47 15.28 9.57
CA ARG A 746 8.88 15.02 9.26
C ARG A 746 9.02 14.52 7.82
N ASP A 747 10.17 14.75 7.20
CA ASP A 747 10.46 14.23 5.86
C ASP A 747 10.33 12.69 5.84
N GLY A 748 9.58 12.17 4.88
CA GLY A 748 9.32 10.72 4.74
C GLY A 748 8.34 10.13 5.76
N GLU A 749 7.80 10.93 6.69
CA GLU A 749 6.79 10.48 7.66
C GLU A 749 5.44 10.26 6.97
N SER A 750 4.79 9.12 7.23
CA SER A 750 3.45 8.85 6.72
C SER A 750 2.38 9.69 7.40
N ALA A 751 1.27 9.92 6.69
CA ALA A 751 0.11 10.64 7.23
C ALA A 751 -0.42 10.03 8.53
N ALA A 752 -0.47 8.70 8.63
CA ALA A 752 -0.91 7.99 9.82
C ALA A 752 0.03 8.20 11.03
N ALA A 753 1.35 8.12 10.82
CA ALA A 753 2.35 8.35 11.87
C ALA A 753 2.32 9.80 12.36
N TRP A 754 2.21 10.75 11.43
CA TRP A 754 2.06 12.16 11.77
C TRP A 754 0.77 12.45 12.54
N LEU A 755 -0.38 11.95 12.07
CA LEU A 755 -1.67 12.12 12.76
C LEU A 755 -1.64 11.54 14.18
N ARG A 756 -0.96 10.41 14.38
CA ARG A 756 -0.72 9.84 15.72
C ARG A 756 0.01 10.83 16.63
N ARG A 757 1.11 11.45 16.17
CA ARG A 757 1.83 12.48 16.95
C ARG A 757 0.95 13.69 17.27
N VAL A 758 0.11 14.13 16.33
CA VAL A 758 -0.85 15.22 16.58
C VAL A 758 -1.88 14.81 17.65
N CYS A 759 -2.40 13.57 17.61
CA CYS A 759 -3.28 13.04 18.65
C CYS A 759 -2.58 13.02 20.02
N LEU A 760 -1.34 12.53 20.08
CA LEU A 760 -0.57 12.45 21.32
C LEU A 760 -0.26 13.83 21.89
N ALA A 761 0.10 14.81 21.06
CA ALA A 761 0.28 16.19 21.48
C ALA A 761 -1.03 16.78 22.04
N THR A 762 -2.16 16.49 21.39
CA THR A 762 -3.50 16.88 21.88
C THR A 762 -3.79 16.26 23.25
N LEU A 763 -3.48 14.97 23.43
CA LEU A 763 -3.69 14.23 24.68
C LEU A 763 -2.74 14.65 25.80
N GLY A 764 -1.49 15.00 25.47
CA GLY A 764 -0.44 15.40 26.41
C GLY A 764 -0.49 16.88 26.83
N GLY A 765 -1.34 17.70 26.20
CA GLY A 765 -1.38 19.16 26.33
C GLY A 765 -1.17 19.73 27.75
N ALA A 766 -0.20 20.64 27.84
CA ALA A 766 0.27 21.37 29.02
C ALA A 766 -0.79 22.32 29.62
N ALA A 767 -0.48 22.92 30.77
CA ALA A 767 -1.34 23.91 31.42
C ALA A 767 -1.59 25.11 30.48
N GLY A 768 -2.77 25.19 29.86
CA GLY A 768 -3.27 26.41 29.25
C GLY A 768 -2.84 26.72 27.80
N GLY A 769 -3.17 25.85 26.84
CA GLY A 769 -3.63 26.33 25.51
C GLY A 769 -2.69 26.17 24.31
N ALA A 770 -3.32 25.72 23.21
CA ALA A 770 -2.89 25.66 21.79
C ALA A 770 -1.88 24.56 21.35
N VAL A 771 -2.32 23.72 20.40
CA VAL A 771 -1.47 22.80 19.60
C VAL A 771 -1.35 23.40 18.21
N THR A 772 -0.15 23.81 17.81
CA THR A 772 0.07 24.31 16.45
C THR A 772 0.47 23.16 15.55
N VAL A 773 -0.16 23.08 14.39
CA VAL A 773 0.08 22.03 13.41
C VAL A 773 0.75 22.72 12.22
N ASP A 774 2.06 22.56 12.11
CA ASP A 774 2.84 23.09 10.98
C ASP A 774 2.69 22.16 9.77
N LEU A 775 2.26 22.73 8.64
CA LEU A 775 1.75 21.98 7.50
C LEU A 775 2.27 22.52 6.18
N GLN A 776 3.04 21.67 5.51
CA GLN A 776 3.43 21.83 4.11
C GLN A 776 2.39 21.23 3.13
N ASP A 777 1.38 20.50 3.63
CA ASP A 777 0.27 19.91 2.84
C ASP A 777 -1.10 20.35 3.38
N ALA A 778 -1.79 21.18 2.59
CA ALA A 778 -3.06 21.81 2.88
C ALA A 778 -4.24 20.83 3.12
N GLY A 779 -4.28 19.76 2.34
CA GLY A 779 -5.42 18.85 2.32
C GLY A 779 -5.38 17.88 3.50
N LEU A 780 -4.18 17.42 3.85
CA LEU A 780 -3.97 16.51 4.98
C LEU A 780 -4.21 17.21 6.33
N ALA A 781 -3.81 18.48 6.42
CA ALA A 781 -4.07 19.37 7.53
C ALA A 781 -5.55 19.46 7.91
N ALA A 782 -6.38 19.83 6.93
CA ALA A 782 -7.80 20.02 7.10
C ALA A 782 -8.48 18.70 7.52
N ALA A 783 -8.03 17.57 6.95
CA ALA A 783 -8.47 16.24 7.35
C ALA A 783 -8.16 15.94 8.82
N ALA A 784 -6.92 16.16 9.25
CA ALA A 784 -6.52 15.94 10.64
C ALA A 784 -7.31 16.82 11.62
N VAL A 785 -7.43 18.12 11.35
CA VAL A 785 -8.21 19.05 12.20
C VAL A 785 -9.67 18.65 12.26
N ALA A 786 -10.31 18.30 11.14
CA ALA A 786 -11.70 17.86 11.13
C ALA A 786 -11.93 16.57 11.92
N LEU A 787 -10.96 15.65 11.92
CA LEU A 787 -11.02 14.42 12.72
C LEU A 787 -10.85 14.69 14.22
N LEU A 788 -10.03 15.67 14.59
CA LEU A 788 -9.67 15.98 15.97
C LEU A 788 -10.61 17.00 16.64
N CYS A 789 -11.29 17.86 15.89
CA CYS A 789 -12.25 18.78 16.47
C CYS A 789 -13.62 18.12 16.78
N GLY A 790 -13.80 16.85 16.40
CA GLY A 790 -14.90 15.99 16.86
C GLY A 790 -16.25 16.69 16.96
N ALA A 791 -16.72 17.27 15.85
CA ALA A 791 -17.76 18.30 15.77
C ALA A 791 -19.12 18.00 16.44
N ASP A 792 -19.14 17.97 17.77
CA ASP A 792 -20.30 18.28 18.62
C ASP A 792 -20.25 19.72 19.18
N ALA A 793 -19.46 20.57 18.51
CA ALA A 793 -19.57 22.02 18.59
C ALA A 793 -20.13 22.61 17.27
N LEU A 794 -20.98 21.88 16.54
CA LEU A 794 -21.60 22.32 15.28
C LEU A 794 -23.10 21.99 15.19
N ALA A 795 -23.83 21.99 16.32
CA ALA A 795 -25.18 22.57 16.30
C ALA A 795 -24.98 24.07 16.10
N PRO A 796 -25.76 24.73 15.21
CA PRO A 796 -25.32 25.91 14.45
C PRO A 796 -24.49 26.80 15.35
N LEU A 797 -23.17 26.80 15.12
CA LEU A 797 -22.34 27.84 15.69
C LEU A 797 -23.06 29.12 15.34
N ASP A 798 -23.43 29.87 16.36
CA ASP A 798 -23.82 31.25 16.19
C ASP A 798 -22.81 31.85 15.20
N PRO A 799 -23.23 32.47 14.08
CA PRO A 799 -22.33 33.12 13.12
C PRO A 799 -21.29 34.05 13.77
N ASP A 800 -21.49 34.40 15.04
CA ASP A 800 -20.59 35.17 15.89
C ASP A 800 -19.39 34.40 16.49
N THR A 801 -19.33 33.06 16.40
CA THR A 801 -18.29 32.25 17.11
C THR A 801 -17.21 31.61 16.21
N LEU A 802 -17.41 31.56 14.90
CA LEU A 802 -16.39 31.11 13.96
C LEU A 802 -16.48 31.91 12.65
N GLN A 803 -15.68 32.98 12.54
CA GLN A 803 -15.71 33.87 11.39
C GLN A 803 -14.54 33.59 10.43
N VAL A 804 -14.85 32.99 9.28
CA VAL A 804 -14.05 33.13 8.05
C VAL A 804 -14.65 34.31 7.29
N GLU A 805 -13.87 35.36 7.08
CA GLU A 805 -14.36 36.64 6.53
C GLU A 805 -15.07 36.42 5.18
N GLY A 806 -16.39 36.64 5.13
CA GLY A 806 -17.22 36.47 3.92
C GLY A 806 -17.91 35.11 3.74
N CYS A 807 -17.90 34.22 4.74
CA CYS A 807 -18.65 32.95 4.74
C CYS A 807 -19.86 33.00 5.67
N ASP A 808 -21.03 32.57 5.19
CA ASP A 808 -22.27 32.52 5.98
C ASP A 808 -22.55 31.11 6.54
N THR A 809 -21.85 30.08 6.03
CA THR A 809 -21.98 28.67 6.44
C THR A 809 -20.64 27.99 6.68
N TRP A 810 -20.62 26.90 7.45
CA TRP A 810 -19.40 26.15 7.77
C TRP A 810 -18.86 25.37 6.57
N GLU A 811 -19.72 24.87 5.69
CA GLU A 811 -19.31 24.27 4.43
C GLU A 811 -18.62 25.30 3.53
N GLU A 812 -19.09 26.56 3.52
CA GLU A 812 -18.38 27.66 2.85
C GLU A 812 -17.03 27.94 3.54
N ALA A 813 -16.98 28.00 4.86
CA ALA A 813 -15.75 28.24 5.62
C ALA A 813 -14.70 27.12 5.44
N LEU A 814 -15.09 25.83 5.46
CA LEU A 814 -14.18 24.70 5.19
C LEU A 814 -13.63 24.73 3.77
N VAL A 815 -14.48 25.06 2.81
CA VAL A 815 -14.09 25.21 1.41
C VAL A 815 -13.17 26.40 1.22
N GLU A 816 -13.36 27.48 1.97
CA GLU A 816 -12.47 28.64 1.98
C GLU A 816 -11.15 28.40 2.73
N ILE A 817 -11.17 27.57 3.79
CA ILE A 817 -9.98 27.09 4.49
C ILE A 817 -9.14 26.21 3.55
N GLU A 818 -9.74 25.21 2.91
CA GLU A 818 -9.03 24.38 1.93
C GLU A 818 -8.52 25.24 0.76
N ARG A 819 -9.34 26.15 0.21
CA ARG A 819 -8.94 27.07 -0.86
C ARG A 819 -7.79 27.98 -0.47
N ALA A 820 -7.82 28.61 0.71
CA ALA A 820 -6.79 29.57 1.10
C ALA A 820 -5.49 28.88 1.57
N ILE A 821 -5.56 27.63 2.01
CA ILE A 821 -4.35 26.82 2.24
C ILE A 821 -3.79 26.30 0.89
N GLU A 822 -4.63 25.97 -0.09
CA GLU A 822 -4.21 25.62 -1.48
C GLU A 822 -3.64 26.82 -2.26
N ASP A 823 -4.23 28.02 -2.15
CA ASP A 823 -3.86 29.21 -2.93
C ASP A 823 -2.72 30.05 -2.32
N ALA A 824 -2.53 30.03 -0.98
CA ALA A 824 -1.66 30.99 -0.30
C ALA A 824 -0.82 30.44 0.88
N GLY A 825 -1.01 29.19 1.29
CA GLY A 825 -0.31 28.61 2.44
C GLY A 825 -0.50 29.37 3.76
N ARG A 826 -1.53 30.23 3.89
CA ARG A 826 -1.78 31.07 5.07
C ARG A 826 -3.26 31.33 5.26
N VAL A 827 -3.81 30.88 6.40
CA VAL A 827 -5.09 31.37 6.93
C VAL A 827 -4.99 31.55 8.44
N PRO A 828 -5.35 32.72 9.00
CA PRO A 828 -5.51 32.89 10.43
C PRO A 828 -6.81 32.22 10.89
N LEU A 829 -6.69 31.04 11.51
CA LEU A 829 -7.82 30.40 12.21
C LEU A 829 -7.83 30.85 13.68
N ARG A 830 -8.87 31.61 14.07
CA ARG A 830 -9.21 31.86 15.47
C ARG A 830 -10.48 31.08 15.80
N VAL A 831 -10.35 30.04 16.61
CA VAL A 831 -11.48 29.33 17.24
C VAL A 831 -11.57 29.86 18.66
N ASP A 832 -12.57 30.69 18.96
CA ASP A 832 -12.77 31.27 20.29
C ASP A 832 -13.94 30.56 20.98
N ALA A 833 -13.64 29.72 21.97
CA ALA A 833 -14.65 29.08 22.81
C ALA A 833 -14.99 30.03 23.99
N GLY A 834 -15.66 31.15 23.70
CA GLY A 834 -16.03 32.17 24.68
C GLY A 834 -17.54 32.21 24.96
N GLY A 835 -17.94 31.90 26.20
CA GLY A 835 -19.32 31.63 26.61
C GLY A 835 -20.37 32.72 26.37
N ALA A 836 -21.58 32.30 25.99
CA ALA A 836 -22.75 33.17 25.93
C ALA A 836 -23.50 33.20 27.27
N THR A 837 -23.74 34.41 27.79
CA THR A 837 -24.89 34.69 28.69
C THR A 837 -25.99 35.38 27.88
N PRO A 838 -27.28 35.22 28.22
CA PRO A 838 -28.37 35.51 27.29
C PRO A 838 -28.84 36.96 27.36
N ARG A 839 -28.90 37.68 26.23
CA ARG A 839 -29.89 38.77 26.00
C ARG A 839 -29.96 39.31 24.55
N ALA A 840 -31.15 39.11 23.95
CA ALA A 840 -31.96 40.03 23.14
C ALA A 840 -31.42 40.72 21.86
N ALA A 841 -32.01 40.37 20.69
CA ALA A 841 -32.63 41.27 19.67
C ALA A 841 -32.98 40.47 18.38
N LEU A 842 -34.23 40.10 18.10
CA LEU A 842 -35.26 40.82 17.30
C LEU A 842 -34.93 41.17 15.83
N SER A 843 -35.67 40.49 14.94
CA SER A 843 -36.34 40.99 13.72
C SER A 843 -35.53 41.31 12.45
N GLY A 844 -35.82 40.59 11.35
CA GLY A 844 -35.37 41.02 10.02
C GLY A 844 -35.58 40.02 8.88
N ALA A 845 -36.83 39.69 8.53
CA ALA A 845 -37.12 38.96 7.28
C ALA A 845 -36.82 39.83 6.04
N ARG A 846 -35.99 39.35 5.09
CA ARG A 846 -35.94 39.88 3.71
C ARG A 846 -35.74 38.80 2.62
N LYS A 847 -36.86 38.53 1.96
CA LYS A 847 -37.16 38.10 0.58
C LYS A 847 -36.00 37.91 -0.42
N TYR A 848 -35.94 36.70 -1.00
CA TYR A 848 -35.26 36.33 -2.25
C TYR A 848 -35.70 37.18 -3.46
N ARG A 849 -34.74 37.50 -4.34
CA ARG A 849 -34.96 38.03 -5.70
C ARG A 849 -34.25 37.11 -6.71
N PRO A 850 -34.90 36.57 -7.75
CA PRO A 850 -34.25 35.72 -8.74
C PRO A 850 -33.52 36.54 -9.82
N LEU A 851 -32.31 36.12 -10.16
CA LEU A 851 -31.52 36.67 -11.28
C LEU A 851 -32.12 36.22 -12.62
N ARG A 852 -32.52 37.20 -13.45
CA ARG A 852 -32.81 37.04 -14.88
C ARG A 852 -31.53 37.26 -15.69
N GLY A 853 -31.28 36.41 -16.69
CA GLY A 853 -30.29 36.70 -17.74
C GLY A 853 -29.82 35.49 -18.54
N LEU A 854 -30.65 34.98 -19.46
CA LEU A 854 -30.20 34.13 -20.57
C LEU A 854 -30.81 34.68 -21.88
N PRO A 855 -30.05 34.86 -22.97
CA PRO A 855 -30.59 35.26 -24.26
C PRO A 855 -31.34 34.09 -24.90
N ALA A 856 -32.55 34.36 -25.40
CA ALA A 856 -33.41 33.39 -26.06
C ALA A 856 -32.87 32.99 -27.44
N ALA A 857 -32.94 31.69 -27.73
CA ALA A 857 -32.69 31.09 -29.03
C ALA A 857 -33.66 31.61 -30.10
N ARG A 858 -33.13 31.99 -31.28
CA ARG A 858 -33.92 32.21 -32.50
C ARG A 858 -34.23 30.87 -33.16
N ARG A 859 -35.52 30.59 -33.39
CA ARG A 859 -35.97 29.54 -34.31
C ARG A 859 -35.74 29.97 -35.77
N PRO A 860 -35.43 29.06 -36.69
CA PRO A 860 -35.38 29.37 -38.12
C PRO A 860 -36.79 29.36 -38.73
N SER A 861 -37.03 30.29 -39.64
CA SER A 861 -38.09 30.24 -40.65
C SER A 861 -37.43 30.09 -42.02
N SER A 862 -37.99 29.18 -42.83
CA SER A 862 -37.64 28.76 -44.20
C SER A 862 -36.31 28.05 -44.39
#